data_AF-A0A165D1D7-F1
#
_entry.id   AF-A0A165D1D7-F1
#
_cell.length_a   1.000
_cell.length_b   1.000
_cell.length_c   1.000
_cell.angle_alpha   90.00
_cell.angle_beta   90.00
_cell.angle_gamma   90.00
#
_symmetry.space_group_name_H-M   'P 1'
#
loop_
_entity.id
_entity.type
_entity.pdbx_description
1 polymer ?
#
loop_
_entity_poly.entity_id
_entity_poly.type
_entity_poly.pdbx_seq_one_letter_code
_entity_poly.pdbx_strand_id
1 'polypeptide(L)'
;MVVKTSVPPGAAGRDSSPAPEPDVSAYSEDRHALAPDDEMVAFPLDAVKPYPDRVRYHVVWRTPEGRTYVALYAHAPVIPPPPGENGPIGCDCTDHWGSTRYGEIQSDLRPWCPDVYREGATAHYAPDLFDGYGPCIQREVPGLFTEWTDARTVETGYSVEFNAETVATLAEYREVAVDVLSYLGVEETPPTPPSAAATQEELWVLWATWVREEQKLRGFILERLVGRDAYKRIQRDKRDLWERLYDCGYFQHGPVGAWFARPDLYLAQIRFLLDRSVPVLYKWTTFLSQNKSAAFLKPLNDAPPSRAELPAGVSPTLKRVFPAARPPPPPCKEHSETHEFLGCNATAAASSKRKGSDLPPDNIDRTKRVVFQEPDANDKPTPPATPRRSVPTAPRTPIRPAPLAARFEEALYTSTPRRRDALREPESPASPTAHAGAPALLSRITSPTASTLSSGTSSRESSPVPAAEGSSLIARLEQPVPATALGTIEVIALSDDLNQPLAVETEKGRLVGVEIQLLPRPDGVAPAVSVSESVLEFQIGGDQRHPRLIIRANGRALQVIKAAEAHGDIKKWIDCFFVALQYGMTVFTGVEVLATDVSIRRAFDSHDVVLATRVDPDHLPPARWATWKEGAKRIVSRPKGFRAAMLRGGIVWRIARYLNNNRAVESHPTAELYELGSPAPLAIDDKVYHDDWLSIEEERAILGWSGKTQPINIWMWPPANVWDKYSNGIWTKAHENWFRVRVQDLQTQYLGSQAFKPFMTGHDWEQHLRGWKKAFEA
;
A
#
# COMPACT_ATOMS: atom_id res chain seq x y z
N MET A 1 -45.53 0.61 -43.12
CA MET A 1 -46.17 0.13 -41.87
C MET A 1 -45.13 0.13 -40.78
N VAL A 2 -45.33 0.90 -39.71
CA VAL A 2 -44.40 0.94 -38.57
C VAL A 2 -44.97 0.04 -37.47
N VAL A 3 -44.27 -1.04 -37.13
CA VAL A 3 -44.66 -1.94 -36.04
C VAL A 3 -43.98 -1.45 -34.76
N LYS A 4 -44.75 -0.88 -33.83
CA LYS A 4 -44.32 -0.66 -32.46
C LYS A 4 -44.40 -1.99 -31.70
N THR A 5 -43.26 -2.51 -31.26
CA THR A 5 -43.21 -3.57 -30.23
C THR A 5 -43.11 -2.93 -28.85
N SER A 6 -44.04 -3.28 -27.97
CA SER A 6 -44.08 -2.81 -26.58
C SER A 6 -43.10 -3.59 -25.70
N VAL A 7 -42.20 -2.89 -25.03
CA VAL A 7 -41.36 -3.45 -23.96
C VAL A 7 -42.20 -3.56 -22.67
N PRO A 8 -42.23 -4.71 -21.97
CA PRO A 8 -42.91 -4.84 -20.69
C PRO A 8 -42.10 -4.11 -19.58
N PRO A 9 -42.75 -3.56 -18.55
CA PRO A 9 -42.05 -2.88 -17.46
C PRO A 9 -41.25 -3.89 -16.63
N GLY A 10 -39.93 -3.76 -16.66
CA GLY A 10 -39.04 -4.53 -15.79
C GLY A 10 -39.32 -4.22 -14.32
N ALA A 11 -39.44 -5.27 -13.50
CA ALA A 11 -39.56 -5.10 -12.06
C ALA A 11 -38.25 -4.54 -11.49
N ALA A 12 -38.30 -3.33 -10.93
CA ALA A 12 -37.16 -2.74 -10.26
C ALA A 12 -36.79 -3.58 -9.02
N GLY A 13 -35.73 -4.38 -9.15
CA GLY A 13 -35.04 -4.94 -7.99
C GLY A 13 -34.55 -3.79 -7.11
N ARG A 14 -34.85 -3.85 -5.81
CA ARG A 14 -34.34 -2.87 -4.85
C ARG A 14 -32.87 -3.18 -4.56
N ASP A 15 -31.99 -2.54 -5.31
CA ASP A 15 -30.59 -2.39 -4.90
C ASP A 15 -30.57 -1.78 -3.50
N SER A 16 -30.10 -2.56 -2.53
CA SER A 16 -29.91 -2.10 -1.17
C SER A 16 -28.49 -1.55 -1.05
N SER A 17 -28.25 -0.43 -1.76
CA SER A 17 -27.10 0.43 -1.46
C SER A 17 -27.05 0.70 0.04
N PRO A 18 -25.86 0.80 0.66
CA PRO A 18 -25.77 1.38 2.00
C PRO A 18 -26.51 2.72 1.99
N ALA A 19 -27.32 2.97 3.02
CA ALA A 19 -28.06 4.22 3.10
C ALA A 19 -27.05 5.38 3.01
N PRO A 20 -27.30 6.39 2.17
CA PRO A 20 -26.39 7.53 2.07
C PRO A 20 -26.20 8.10 3.48
N GLU A 21 -24.95 8.31 3.87
CA GLU A 21 -24.68 8.94 5.16
C GLU A 21 -25.37 10.32 5.22
N PRO A 22 -25.85 10.75 6.39
CA PRO A 22 -26.58 12.01 6.51
C PRO A 22 -25.76 13.15 5.93
N ASP A 23 -26.42 13.99 5.13
CA ASP A 23 -25.78 15.05 4.35
C ASP A 23 -24.83 15.88 5.22
N VAL A 24 -23.54 15.77 4.90
CA VAL A 24 -22.43 16.36 5.64
C VAL A 24 -22.45 17.89 5.53
N SER A 25 -23.30 18.47 4.68
CA SER A 25 -23.60 19.90 4.65
C SER A 25 -24.17 20.45 5.98
N ALA A 26 -24.69 19.58 6.86
CA ALA A 26 -25.31 19.96 8.14
C ALA A 26 -24.34 20.13 9.32
N TYR A 27 -23.04 19.83 9.18
CA TYR A 27 -22.06 20.09 10.24
C TYR A 27 -21.67 21.58 10.27
N SER A 28 -21.96 22.24 11.40
CA SER A 28 -21.37 23.49 11.93
C SER A 28 -20.86 24.55 10.94
N GLU A 29 -21.41 25.77 11.04
CA GLU A 29 -20.84 26.98 10.39
C GLU A 29 -19.38 27.27 10.81
N ASP A 30 -18.90 26.67 11.90
CA ASP A 30 -17.50 26.69 12.33
C ASP A 30 -16.86 25.31 12.14
N ARG A 31 -16.02 25.17 11.09
CA ARG A 31 -15.20 23.97 10.83
C ARG A 31 -13.84 23.98 11.54
N HIS A 32 -13.48 25.03 12.26
CA HIS A 32 -12.29 25.04 13.13
C HIS A 32 -12.54 24.20 14.38
N ALA A 33 -13.75 24.30 14.93
CA ALA A 33 -14.22 23.42 15.98
C ALA A 33 -14.51 22.03 15.39
N LEU A 34 -13.50 21.16 15.37
CA LEU A 34 -13.61 19.75 14.93
C LEU A 34 -14.70 18.96 15.68
N ALA A 35 -15.16 19.48 16.83
CA ALA A 35 -16.19 18.91 17.69
C ALA A 35 -16.79 20.01 18.61
N PRO A 36 -17.71 20.88 18.14
CA PRO A 36 -18.14 22.08 18.90
C PRO A 36 -19.03 21.77 20.11
N ASP A 37 -19.84 20.70 20.03
CA ASP A 37 -20.90 20.36 21.00
C ASP A 37 -20.71 18.99 21.68
N ASP A 38 -19.57 18.34 21.46
CA ASP A 38 -19.37 16.93 21.79
C ASP A 38 -18.61 16.67 23.10
N GLU A 39 -18.71 15.45 23.63
CA GLU A 39 -17.88 15.00 24.74
C GLU A 39 -16.58 14.41 24.19
N MET A 40 -15.47 15.15 24.34
CA MET A 40 -14.13 14.73 23.92
C MET A 40 -13.18 14.62 25.12
N VAL A 41 -12.59 13.44 25.29
CA VAL A 41 -11.64 13.12 26.37
C VAL A 41 -10.35 12.62 25.76
N ALA A 42 -9.22 13.21 26.16
CA ALA A 42 -7.89 12.86 25.65
C ALA A 42 -6.99 12.36 26.79
N PHE A 43 -6.37 11.20 26.57
CA PHE A 43 -5.40 10.60 27.49
C PHE A 43 -4.00 10.70 26.87
N PRO A 44 -3.01 11.27 27.56
CA PRO A 44 -1.65 11.32 27.05
C PRO A 44 -1.05 9.91 26.99
N LEU A 45 -0.24 9.68 25.97
CA LEU A 45 0.53 8.47 25.69
C LEU A 45 1.99 8.86 25.47
N ASP A 46 2.89 7.95 25.83
CA ASP A 46 4.32 8.08 25.54
C ASP A 46 4.59 8.13 24.03
N ALA A 47 5.61 8.89 23.66
CA ALA A 47 6.11 8.90 22.28
C ALA A 47 6.78 7.57 21.93
N VAL A 48 6.68 7.18 20.65
CA VAL A 48 7.30 5.96 20.12
C VAL A 48 8.22 6.33 18.96
N LYS A 49 9.42 5.74 18.97
CA LYS A 49 10.49 6.00 17.99
C LYS A 49 10.08 5.49 16.59
N PRO A 50 10.47 6.18 15.50
CA PRO A 50 11.57 7.15 15.39
C PRO A 50 11.21 8.62 15.60
N TYR A 51 9.94 8.95 15.85
CA TYR A 51 9.51 10.33 16.03
C TYR A 51 10.06 10.92 17.34
N PRO A 52 10.22 12.26 17.43
CA PRO A 52 10.66 12.94 18.64
C PRO A 52 9.66 12.72 19.79
N ASP A 53 10.11 13.01 21.01
CA ASP A 53 9.34 12.85 22.25
C ASP A 53 8.22 13.90 22.41
N ARG A 54 7.32 13.97 21.42
CA ARG A 54 6.06 14.72 21.45
C ARG A 54 4.98 13.82 22.06
N VAL A 55 4.22 14.37 23.00
CA VAL A 55 3.06 13.68 23.60
C VAL A 55 2.11 13.21 22.48
N ARG A 56 1.68 11.95 22.57
CA ARG A 56 0.63 11.40 21.72
C ARG A 56 -0.64 11.26 22.55
N TYR A 57 -1.80 11.11 21.90
CA TYR A 57 -3.08 11.03 22.59
C TYR A 57 -3.86 9.78 22.18
N HIS A 58 -4.48 9.14 23.17
CA HIS A 58 -5.68 8.34 22.95
C HIS A 58 -6.87 9.28 23.16
N VAL A 59 -7.54 9.66 22.07
CA VAL A 59 -8.70 10.54 22.11
C VAL A 59 -9.96 9.70 21.95
N VAL A 60 -10.98 9.99 22.77
CA VAL A 60 -12.31 9.41 22.65
C VAL A 60 -13.30 10.55 22.46
N TRP A 61 -14.08 10.49 21.39
CA TRP A 61 -15.04 11.51 20.98
C TRP A 61 -16.43 10.89 20.93
N ARG A 62 -17.40 11.51 21.62
CA ARG A 62 -18.78 11.04 21.70
C ARG A 62 -19.74 12.14 21.25
N THR A 63 -20.45 11.88 20.16
CA THR A 63 -21.39 12.84 19.58
C THR A 63 -22.76 12.79 20.28
N PRO A 64 -23.57 13.86 20.23
CA PRO A 64 -24.94 13.90 20.74
C PRO A 64 -25.84 12.74 20.30
N GLU A 65 -25.63 12.18 19.09
CA GLU A 65 -26.37 11.03 18.56
C GLU A 65 -26.00 9.71 19.25
N GLY A 66 -24.94 9.70 20.05
CA GLY A 66 -24.41 8.51 20.71
C GLY A 66 -23.52 7.65 19.81
N ARG A 67 -22.85 8.27 18.82
CA ARG A 67 -21.70 7.69 18.13
C ARG A 67 -20.46 7.89 18.99
N THR A 68 -19.58 6.89 19.03
CA THR A 68 -18.30 6.94 19.74
C THR A 68 -17.19 6.69 18.74
N TYR A 69 -16.29 7.66 18.59
CA TYR A 69 -15.07 7.57 17.78
C TYR A 69 -13.85 7.51 18.70
N VAL A 70 -12.80 6.85 18.25
CA VAL A 70 -11.54 6.72 18.95
C VAL A 70 -10.41 7.02 17.99
N ALA A 71 -9.42 7.79 18.45
CA ALA A 71 -8.14 7.96 17.79
C ALA A 71 -7.01 7.50 18.73
N LEU A 72 -6.16 6.62 18.24
CA LEU A 72 -5.00 6.10 18.95
C LEU A 72 -3.73 6.74 18.37
N TYR A 73 -2.80 7.14 19.23
CA TYR A 73 -1.58 7.90 18.88
C TYR A 73 -1.82 9.22 18.11
N ALA A 74 -2.98 9.85 18.30
CA ALA A 74 -3.26 11.17 17.73
C ALA A 74 -2.20 12.20 18.17
N HIS A 75 -1.90 13.18 17.31
CA HIS A 75 -0.86 14.19 17.56
C HIS A 75 -1.36 15.37 18.40
N ALA A 76 -2.66 15.59 18.38
CA ALA A 76 -3.37 16.55 19.20
C ALA A 76 -4.46 15.86 20.02
N PRO A 77 -4.98 16.49 21.09
CA PRO A 77 -6.08 15.97 21.89
C PRO A 77 -7.44 16.12 21.19
N VAL A 78 -7.48 15.96 19.86
CA VAL A 78 -8.66 16.11 19.00
C VAL A 78 -8.77 14.95 18.00
N ILE A 79 -9.97 14.75 17.46
CA ILE A 79 -10.24 13.84 16.35
C ILE A 79 -10.77 14.71 15.19
N PRO A 80 -10.19 14.67 13.98
CA PRO A 80 -10.80 15.28 12.81
C PRO A 80 -12.16 14.60 12.49
N PRO A 81 -13.08 15.21 11.75
CA PRO A 81 -14.26 14.52 11.27
C PRO A 81 -13.90 13.25 10.47
N PRO A 82 -14.76 12.21 10.47
CA PRO A 82 -14.60 11.08 9.57
C PRO A 82 -14.60 11.54 8.10
N PRO A 83 -13.75 10.99 7.22
CA PRO A 83 -13.73 11.34 5.81
C PRO A 83 -15.07 11.04 5.12
N GLY A 84 -15.50 11.94 4.24
CA GLY A 84 -16.64 11.70 3.37
C GLY A 84 -16.26 10.88 2.13
N GLU A 85 -17.22 10.68 1.22
CA GLU A 85 -16.98 9.94 -0.04
C GLU A 85 -15.85 10.55 -0.89
N ASN A 86 -15.66 11.86 -0.82
CA ASN A 86 -14.63 12.61 -1.54
C ASN A 86 -13.27 12.66 -0.81
N GLY A 87 -13.14 12.06 0.38
CA GLY A 87 -11.92 12.07 1.18
C GLY A 87 -12.01 12.90 2.46
N PRO A 88 -10.87 13.34 3.04
CA PRO A 88 -10.84 14.05 4.31
C PRO A 88 -11.59 15.38 4.26
N ILE A 89 -12.16 15.78 5.39
CA ILE A 89 -12.82 17.07 5.59
C ILE A 89 -11.90 17.95 6.45
N GLY A 90 -11.84 19.25 6.17
CA GLY A 90 -11.01 20.20 6.90
C GLY A 90 -11.52 21.63 6.81
N CYS A 91 -10.72 22.57 7.34
CA CYS A 91 -10.99 24.01 7.28
C CYS A 91 -11.21 24.48 5.84
N ASP A 92 -12.35 25.13 5.59
CA ASP A 92 -12.67 25.95 4.40
C ASP A 92 -12.31 27.43 4.60
N CYS A 93 -11.48 27.67 5.61
CA CYS A 93 -11.14 28.95 6.19
C CYS A 93 -10.20 29.71 5.24
N THR A 94 -10.58 30.94 4.89
CA THR A 94 -9.88 31.76 3.89
C THR A 94 -9.17 32.97 4.51
N ASP A 95 -8.12 33.43 3.83
CA ASP A 95 -7.44 34.70 4.11
C ASP A 95 -8.22 35.91 3.54
N HIS A 96 -7.60 37.09 3.65
CA HIS A 96 -8.10 38.34 3.11
C HIS A 96 -8.14 38.41 1.57
N TRP A 97 -7.53 37.45 0.86
CA TRP A 97 -7.65 37.27 -0.60
C TRP A 97 -8.74 36.25 -0.98
N GLY A 98 -9.39 35.62 0.00
CA GLY A 98 -10.37 34.56 -0.24
C GLY A 98 -9.74 33.19 -0.54
N SER A 99 -8.43 33.04 -0.33
CA SER A 99 -7.69 31.79 -0.55
C SER A 99 -7.54 30.98 0.73
N THR A 100 -7.51 29.65 0.61
CA THR A 100 -7.03 28.77 1.69
C THR A 100 -5.50 28.78 1.74
N ARG A 101 -4.89 28.12 2.75
CA ARG A 101 -3.43 28.09 2.95
C ARG A 101 -2.63 27.61 1.74
N TYR A 102 -3.22 26.77 0.88
CA TYR A 102 -2.64 26.34 -0.39
C TYR A 102 -3.55 26.61 -1.59
N GLY A 103 -4.51 27.55 -1.48
CA GLY A 103 -5.45 27.88 -2.55
C GLY A 103 -6.27 26.68 -3.02
N GLU A 104 -6.40 26.50 -4.34
CA GLU A 104 -7.08 25.34 -4.94
C GLU A 104 -6.36 24.01 -4.64
N ILE A 105 -5.05 24.04 -4.40
CA ILE A 105 -4.25 22.83 -4.13
C ILE A 105 -4.68 22.15 -2.82
N GLN A 106 -5.23 22.91 -1.86
CA GLN A 106 -5.78 22.40 -0.61
C GLN A 106 -7.06 21.57 -0.78
N SER A 107 -7.73 21.63 -1.94
CA SER A 107 -8.95 20.85 -2.20
C SER A 107 -8.74 19.32 -2.08
N ASP A 108 -7.51 18.86 -2.33
CA ASP A 108 -7.10 17.47 -2.10
C ASP A 108 -6.47 17.29 -0.71
N LEU A 109 -7.27 17.22 0.35
CA LEU A 109 -6.76 17.22 1.74
C LEU A 109 -5.93 15.99 2.16
N ARG A 110 -5.85 14.94 1.32
CA ARG A 110 -5.19 13.65 1.63
C ARG A 110 -3.70 13.73 2.03
N PRO A 111 -2.88 14.69 1.58
CA PRO A 111 -1.48 14.83 2.02
C PRO A 111 -1.29 15.50 3.40
N TRP A 112 -2.36 16.03 4.00
CA TRP A 112 -2.31 16.77 5.28
C TRP A 112 -3.31 16.29 6.33
N CYS A 113 -4.37 15.57 5.93
CA CYS A 113 -5.43 15.08 6.82
C CYS A 113 -5.64 13.56 6.65
N PRO A 114 -6.01 12.82 7.72
CA PRO A 114 -6.21 11.37 7.63
C PRO A 114 -7.37 11.02 6.68
N ASP A 115 -7.13 10.16 5.71
CA ASP A 115 -8.15 9.58 4.80
C ASP A 115 -8.53 8.15 5.23
N VAL A 116 -9.58 7.60 4.64
CA VAL A 116 -9.92 6.18 4.76
C VAL A 116 -8.74 5.33 4.32
N TYR A 117 -8.35 4.38 5.18
CA TYR A 117 -7.29 3.43 4.93
C TYR A 117 -7.57 2.62 3.65
N ARG A 118 -6.61 2.64 2.73
CA ARG A 118 -6.58 1.84 1.50
C ARG A 118 -5.27 1.08 1.46
N GLU A 119 -5.31 -0.21 1.15
CA GLU A 119 -4.10 -1.03 1.08
C GLU A 119 -3.15 -0.47 0.00
N GLY A 120 -1.88 -0.28 0.35
CA GLY A 120 -0.86 0.31 -0.52
C GLY A 120 -0.84 1.84 -0.61
N ALA A 121 -1.81 2.56 -0.03
CA ALA A 121 -1.74 4.03 0.03
C ALA A 121 -0.63 4.48 1.00
N THR A 122 0.20 5.45 0.61
CA THR A 122 1.33 5.95 1.42
C THR A 122 1.00 7.20 2.24
N ALA A 123 -0.13 7.85 1.97
CA ALA A 123 -0.51 9.15 2.57
C ALA A 123 -0.53 9.13 4.11
N HIS A 124 -0.90 8.00 4.73
CA HIS A 124 -0.92 7.86 6.19
C HIS A 124 0.47 7.86 6.86
N TYR A 125 1.55 7.78 6.08
CA TYR A 125 2.93 7.98 6.52
C TYR A 125 3.48 9.39 6.23
N ALA A 126 2.74 10.25 5.53
CA ALA A 126 3.19 11.62 5.26
C ALA A 126 3.36 12.40 6.58
N PRO A 127 4.34 13.31 6.70
CA PRO A 127 4.50 14.14 7.90
C PRO A 127 3.25 14.99 8.13
N ASP A 128 2.67 14.91 9.33
CA ASP A 128 1.58 15.77 9.77
C ASP A 128 2.13 17.13 10.19
N LEU A 129 2.28 17.99 9.19
CA LEU A 129 2.79 19.35 9.32
C LEU A 129 1.94 20.23 10.26
N PHE A 130 0.74 19.79 10.63
CA PHE A 130 -0.23 20.52 11.44
C PHE A 130 -0.59 19.81 12.76
N ASP A 131 0.18 18.78 13.13
CA ASP A 131 0.03 17.98 14.36
C ASP A 131 -1.44 17.56 14.64
N GLY A 132 -2.16 17.13 13.62
CA GLY A 132 -3.52 16.56 13.72
C GLY A 132 -4.67 17.57 13.52
N TYR A 133 -4.36 18.86 13.35
CA TYR A 133 -5.37 19.92 13.16
C TYR A 133 -5.64 20.31 11.70
N GLY A 134 -4.81 19.85 10.76
CA GLY A 134 -4.94 20.15 9.33
C GLY A 134 -4.61 21.61 8.92
N PRO A 135 -4.65 21.92 7.61
CA PRO A 135 -4.16 23.17 7.03
C PRO A 135 -5.12 24.37 7.20
N CYS A 136 -5.31 24.83 8.44
CA CYS A 136 -6.04 26.06 8.72
C CYS A 136 -5.18 27.30 8.43
N ILE A 137 -5.66 28.26 7.61
CA ILE A 137 -4.93 29.51 7.35
C ILE A 137 -4.82 30.42 8.58
N GLN A 138 -5.81 30.40 9.49
CA GLN A 138 -5.82 31.25 10.69
C GLN A 138 -4.87 30.79 11.81
N ARG A 139 -4.18 29.65 11.65
CA ARG A 139 -3.22 29.12 12.62
C ARG A 139 -1.79 29.38 12.15
N GLU A 140 -1.05 30.24 12.84
CA GLU A 140 0.37 30.41 12.56
C GLU A 140 1.12 29.09 12.81
N VAL A 141 1.76 28.55 11.78
CA VAL A 141 2.58 27.33 11.85
C VAL A 141 3.83 27.59 11.01
N PRO A 142 4.87 28.22 11.57
CA PRO A 142 6.00 28.70 10.79
C PRO A 142 6.83 27.54 10.22
N GLY A 143 7.06 27.56 8.91
CA GLY A 143 7.85 26.55 8.22
C GLY A 143 7.78 26.68 6.70
N LEU A 144 8.76 26.10 5.99
CA LEU A 144 8.85 26.17 4.52
C LEU A 144 7.74 25.38 3.81
N PHE A 145 7.22 24.34 4.46
CA PHE A 145 6.11 23.54 3.96
C PHE A 145 4.74 24.04 4.41
N THR A 146 4.67 24.66 5.59
CA THR A 146 3.41 24.97 6.26
C THR A 146 2.87 26.34 5.90
N GLU A 147 3.71 27.34 5.66
CA GLU A 147 3.28 28.74 5.61
C GLU A 147 4.04 29.53 4.55
N TRP A 148 3.31 30.25 3.70
CA TRP A 148 3.88 31.21 2.78
C TRP A 148 4.25 32.50 3.52
N THR A 149 5.35 33.13 3.12
CA THR A 149 5.70 34.48 3.60
C THR A 149 6.54 35.22 2.57
N ASP A 150 6.17 36.46 2.30
CA ASP A 150 6.83 37.33 1.33
C ASP A 150 8.28 37.65 1.71
N ALA A 151 8.67 37.45 2.98
CA ALA A 151 10.06 37.56 3.43
C ALA A 151 11.00 36.51 2.79
N ARG A 152 10.45 35.45 2.18
CA ARG A 152 11.23 34.46 1.42
C ARG A 152 11.45 34.84 -0.04
N THR A 153 10.79 35.88 -0.55
CA THR A 153 10.90 36.28 -1.96
C THR A 153 11.75 37.54 -2.13
N VAL A 154 12.27 37.73 -3.34
CA VAL A 154 12.95 38.94 -3.80
C VAL A 154 12.35 39.32 -5.15
N GLU A 155 11.90 40.56 -5.28
CA GLU A 155 11.52 41.13 -6.57
C GLU A 155 12.78 41.46 -7.38
N THR A 156 12.90 40.86 -8.56
CA THR A 156 13.80 41.33 -9.62
C THR A 156 13.02 42.25 -10.57
N GLY A 157 13.71 42.96 -11.46
CA GLY A 157 13.05 43.83 -12.43
C GLY A 157 12.11 43.14 -13.44
N TYR A 158 12.06 41.80 -13.45
CA TYR A 158 11.26 41.01 -14.40
C TYR A 158 10.58 39.76 -13.80
N SER A 159 10.85 39.42 -12.53
CA SER A 159 10.38 38.19 -11.87
C SER A 159 10.28 38.38 -10.35
N VAL A 160 9.46 37.57 -9.70
CA VAL A 160 9.56 37.29 -8.26
C VAL A 160 10.29 35.97 -8.10
N GLU A 161 11.34 35.95 -7.28
CA GLU A 161 12.20 34.78 -7.07
C GLU A 161 12.32 34.45 -5.58
N PHE A 162 12.64 33.20 -5.24
CA PHE A 162 13.01 32.89 -3.86
C PHE A 162 14.38 33.47 -3.50
N ASN A 163 14.53 33.94 -2.27
CA ASN A 163 15.81 34.37 -1.73
C ASN A 163 16.81 33.21 -1.66
N ALA A 164 18.11 33.53 -1.67
CA ALA A 164 19.17 32.51 -1.82
C ALA A 164 19.16 31.45 -0.69
N GLU A 165 18.75 31.80 0.51
CA GLU A 165 18.61 30.88 1.65
C GLU A 165 17.46 29.88 1.45
N THR A 166 16.32 30.37 0.95
CA THR A 166 15.16 29.52 0.62
C THR A 166 15.51 28.58 -0.55
N VAL A 167 16.19 29.08 -1.59
CA VAL A 167 16.68 28.25 -2.72
C VAL A 167 17.65 27.16 -2.23
N ALA A 168 18.59 27.49 -1.34
CA ALA A 168 19.51 26.50 -0.76
C ALA A 168 18.77 25.43 0.07
N THR A 169 17.76 25.83 0.85
CA THR A 169 16.93 24.90 1.65
C THR A 169 16.10 23.97 0.74
N LEU A 170 15.51 24.50 -0.32
CA LEU A 170 14.76 23.73 -1.33
C LEU A 170 15.67 22.72 -2.06
N ALA A 171 16.92 23.11 -2.36
CA ALA A 171 17.90 22.23 -2.96
C ALA A 171 18.30 21.09 -2.02
N GLU A 172 18.61 21.38 -0.75
CA GLU A 172 18.97 20.38 0.27
C GLU A 172 17.87 19.33 0.46
N TYR A 173 16.60 19.75 0.55
CA TYR A 173 15.46 18.82 0.63
C TYR A 173 15.40 17.86 -0.56
N ARG A 174 15.64 18.38 -1.77
CA ARG A 174 15.66 17.58 -2.99
C ARG A 174 16.85 16.63 -3.04
N GLU A 175 18.04 17.07 -2.64
CA GLU A 175 19.23 16.21 -2.58
C GLU A 175 19.06 15.07 -1.57
N VAL A 176 18.57 15.37 -0.35
CA VAL A 176 18.26 14.35 0.65
C VAL A 176 17.21 13.35 0.15
N ALA A 177 16.17 13.82 -0.55
CA ALA A 177 15.21 12.91 -1.18
C ALA A 177 15.86 11.98 -2.22
N VAL A 178 16.73 12.50 -3.10
CA VAL A 178 17.49 11.70 -4.08
C VAL A 178 18.38 10.66 -3.39
N ASP A 179 19.16 11.07 -2.40
CA ASP A 179 20.08 10.19 -1.67
C ASP A 179 19.34 9.06 -0.95
N VAL A 180 18.18 9.36 -0.36
CA VAL A 180 17.33 8.37 0.34
C VAL A 180 16.65 7.42 -0.64
N LEU A 181 16.12 7.89 -1.77
CA LEU A 181 15.56 7.03 -2.81
C LEU A 181 16.61 6.10 -3.41
N SER A 182 17.81 6.63 -3.65
CA SER A 182 18.99 5.87 -4.09
C SER A 182 19.38 4.79 -3.08
N TYR A 183 19.49 5.13 -1.79
CA TYR A 183 19.76 4.17 -0.72
C TYR A 183 18.67 3.09 -0.60
N LEU A 184 17.40 3.45 -0.80
CA LEU A 184 16.26 2.53 -0.78
C LEU A 184 16.17 1.65 -2.04
N GLY A 185 16.92 1.97 -3.10
CA GLY A 185 16.89 1.26 -4.38
C GLY A 185 15.57 1.45 -5.13
N VAL A 186 15.01 2.67 -5.10
CA VAL A 186 13.70 2.99 -5.66
C VAL A 186 13.84 4.08 -6.74
N GLU A 187 13.31 3.79 -7.92
CA GLU A 187 13.24 4.72 -9.04
C GLU A 187 11.98 5.60 -8.89
N GLU A 188 12.09 6.69 -8.14
CA GLU A 188 11.08 7.75 -8.01
C GLU A 188 11.75 9.10 -8.32
N THR A 189 11.04 10.07 -8.89
CA THR A 189 11.62 11.37 -9.27
C THR A 189 11.14 12.47 -8.31
N PRO A 190 12.03 13.08 -7.49
CA PRO A 190 11.62 14.18 -6.63
C PRO A 190 11.11 15.40 -7.41
N PRO A 191 10.05 16.07 -6.94
CA PRO A 191 9.49 17.22 -7.63
C PRO A 191 10.52 18.36 -7.66
N THR A 192 10.65 19.01 -8.82
CA THR A 192 11.54 20.17 -8.97
C THR A 192 10.97 21.34 -8.17
N PRO A 193 11.72 21.94 -7.23
CA PRO A 193 11.27 23.13 -6.52
C PRO A 193 11.16 24.32 -7.47
N PRO A 194 10.13 25.18 -7.33
CA PRO A 194 10.05 26.41 -8.09
C PRO A 194 11.15 27.39 -7.65
N SER A 195 11.62 28.21 -8.59
CA SER A 195 12.69 29.19 -8.38
C SER A 195 12.23 30.64 -8.60
N ALA A 196 11.44 30.86 -9.64
CA ALA A 196 10.98 32.17 -10.10
C ALA A 196 9.59 32.08 -10.75
N ALA A 197 8.84 33.19 -10.72
CA ALA A 197 7.59 33.39 -11.45
C ALA A 197 7.45 34.87 -11.89
N ALA A 198 6.44 35.21 -12.68
CA ALA A 198 6.19 36.60 -13.08
C ALA A 198 5.56 37.44 -11.94
N THR A 199 4.84 36.81 -11.01
CA THR A 199 4.20 37.48 -9.86
C THR A 199 4.36 36.70 -8.55
N GLN A 200 4.13 37.39 -7.43
CA GLN A 200 4.07 36.81 -6.07
C GLN A 200 3.07 35.65 -5.99
N GLU A 201 1.88 35.86 -6.57
CA GLU A 201 0.76 34.91 -6.61
C GLU A 201 1.11 33.67 -7.43
N GLU A 202 1.73 33.83 -8.61
CA GLU A 202 2.16 32.70 -9.44
C GLU A 202 3.24 31.87 -8.72
N LEU A 203 4.21 32.52 -8.06
CA LEU A 203 5.23 31.81 -7.28
C LEU A 203 4.62 31.06 -6.09
N TRP A 204 3.61 31.63 -5.43
CA TRP A 204 2.86 30.98 -4.36
C TRP A 204 2.08 29.75 -4.86
N VAL A 205 1.39 29.83 -6.01
CA VAL A 205 0.68 28.68 -6.60
C VAL A 205 1.66 27.55 -6.97
N LEU A 206 2.82 27.90 -7.54
CA LEU A 206 3.88 26.94 -7.84
C LEU A 206 4.45 26.30 -6.56
N TRP A 207 4.68 27.09 -5.51
CA TRP A 207 5.13 26.61 -4.19
C TRP A 207 4.09 25.66 -3.57
N ALA A 208 2.82 26.05 -3.52
CA ALA A 208 1.73 25.24 -2.98
C ALA A 208 1.62 23.88 -3.70
N THR A 209 1.74 23.91 -5.03
CA THR A 209 1.77 22.70 -5.87
C THR A 209 2.96 21.81 -5.52
N TRP A 210 4.16 22.39 -5.40
CA TRP A 210 5.37 21.67 -5.02
C TRP A 210 5.28 21.07 -3.61
N VAL A 211 4.78 21.82 -2.61
CA VAL A 211 4.54 21.33 -1.23
C VAL A 211 3.65 20.09 -1.24
N ARG A 212 2.58 20.07 -2.05
CA ARG A 212 1.67 18.91 -2.16
C ARG A 212 2.39 17.67 -2.71
N GLU A 213 3.18 17.82 -3.78
CA GLU A 213 3.90 16.70 -4.38
C GLU A 213 5.06 16.21 -3.49
N GLU A 214 5.77 17.13 -2.82
CA GLU A 214 6.83 16.81 -1.85
C GLU A 214 6.24 16.09 -0.61
N GLN A 215 5.04 16.46 -0.14
CA GLN A 215 4.35 15.72 0.93
C GLN A 215 3.97 14.29 0.53
N LYS A 216 3.51 14.07 -0.72
CA LYS A 216 3.27 12.71 -1.25
C LYS A 216 4.57 11.91 -1.29
N LEU A 217 5.66 12.52 -1.76
CA LEU A 217 6.98 11.88 -1.78
C LEU A 217 7.48 11.53 -0.38
N ARG A 218 7.33 12.45 0.58
CA ARG A 218 7.69 12.24 1.99
C ARG A 218 6.92 11.08 2.60
N GLY A 219 5.61 10.97 2.35
CA GLY A 219 4.83 9.80 2.77
C GLY A 219 5.28 8.49 2.12
N PHE A 220 5.64 8.51 0.83
CA PHE A 220 6.19 7.36 0.11
C PHE A 220 7.57 6.92 0.61
N ILE A 221 8.44 7.87 0.99
CA ILE A 221 9.73 7.60 1.62
C ILE A 221 9.51 7.06 3.04
N LEU A 222 8.63 7.68 3.84
CA LEU A 222 8.37 7.27 5.22
C LEU A 222 7.66 5.91 5.35
N GLU A 223 6.84 5.49 4.37
CA GLU A 223 6.35 4.10 4.30
C GLU A 223 7.51 3.10 4.26
N ARG A 224 8.57 3.40 3.49
CA ARG A 224 9.74 2.53 3.39
C ARG A 224 10.66 2.66 4.60
N LEU A 225 10.88 3.88 5.09
CA LEU A 225 11.73 4.12 6.26
C LEU A 225 11.11 3.54 7.52
N VAL A 226 9.86 3.90 7.84
CA VAL A 226 9.17 3.53 9.08
C VAL A 226 8.37 2.23 8.93
N GLY A 227 7.52 2.13 7.90
CA GLY A 227 6.71 0.94 7.64
C GLY A 227 7.56 -0.33 7.48
N ARG A 228 8.73 -0.23 6.84
CA ARG A 228 9.64 -1.37 6.60
C ARG A 228 10.92 -1.36 7.46
N ASP A 229 10.95 -0.55 8.52
CA ASP A 229 12.09 -0.40 9.45
C ASP A 229 13.43 -0.04 8.79
N ALA A 230 13.44 0.44 7.55
CA ALA A 230 14.67 0.80 6.84
C ALA A 230 15.41 1.98 7.48
N TYR A 231 14.72 2.82 8.27
CA TYR A 231 15.34 3.90 9.04
C TYR A 231 16.47 3.39 9.96
N LYS A 232 16.28 2.21 10.57
CA LYS A 232 17.28 1.56 11.45
C LYS A 232 18.55 1.18 10.69
N ARG A 233 18.43 0.91 9.39
CA ARG A 233 19.58 0.62 8.51
C ARG A 233 20.29 1.90 8.10
N ILE A 234 19.58 2.97 7.73
CA ILE A 234 20.21 4.28 7.46
C ILE A 234 20.95 4.77 8.71
N GLN A 235 20.31 4.77 9.88
CA GLN A 235 20.92 5.21 11.14
C GLN A 235 22.22 4.45 11.49
N ARG A 236 22.35 3.18 11.08
CA ARG A 236 23.53 2.34 11.31
C ARG A 236 24.58 2.45 10.20
N ASP A 237 24.15 2.47 8.94
CA ASP A 237 25.00 2.29 7.75
C ASP A 237 25.37 3.62 7.07
N LYS A 238 24.57 4.67 7.29
CA LYS A 238 24.60 5.99 6.64
C LYS A 238 24.15 7.09 7.61
N ARG A 239 24.93 7.26 8.69
CA ARG A 239 24.61 8.21 9.78
C ARG A 239 24.55 9.66 9.31
N ASP A 240 25.40 10.03 8.36
CA ASP A 240 25.38 11.30 7.64
C ASP A 240 24.02 11.57 6.97
N LEU A 241 23.49 10.58 6.24
CA LEU A 241 22.19 10.68 5.60
C LEU A 241 21.04 10.67 6.63
N TRP A 242 21.20 9.98 7.76
CA TRP A 242 20.23 9.99 8.87
C TRP A 242 20.11 11.38 9.51
N GLU A 243 21.25 12.05 9.76
CA GLU A 243 21.29 13.39 10.35
C GLU A 243 20.65 14.40 9.38
N ARG A 244 21.03 14.40 8.08
CA ARG A 244 20.37 15.23 7.04
C ARG A 244 18.86 14.96 6.90
N LEU A 245 18.42 13.70 6.96
CA LEU A 245 16.99 13.33 6.96
C LEU A 245 16.23 13.98 8.12
N TYR A 246 16.83 13.96 9.31
CA TYR A 246 16.23 14.51 10.52
C TYR A 246 16.14 16.04 10.44
N ASP A 247 17.23 16.69 10.03
CA ASP A 247 17.30 18.15 9.83
C ASP A 247 16.35 18.63 8.72
N CYS A 248 16.10 17.80 7.69
CA CYS A 248 15.10 18.06 6.65
C CYS A 248 13.64 17.83 7.11
N GLY A 249 13.40 17.60 8.40
CA GLY A 249 12.06 17.54 8.99
C GLY A 249 11.29 16.23 8.74
N TYR A 250 11.89 15.20 8.13
CA TYR A 250 11.19 13.93 7.84
C TYR A 250 10.63 13.23 9.10
N PHE A 251 11.27 13.46 10.26
CA PHE A 251 10.85 12.91 11.53
C PHE A 251 10.37 13.97 12.53
N GLN A 252 10.50 15.27 12.22
CA GLN A 252 10.15 16.35 13.14
C GLN A 252 8.65 16.37 13.51
N HIS A 253 7.82 15.90 12.59
CA HIS A 253 6.38 15.71 12.76
C HIS A 253 6.05 14.21 12.88
N GLY A 254 4.94 13.89 13.54
CA GLY A 254 4.36 12.55 13.43
C GLY A 254 3.75 12.29 12.05
N PRO A 255 3.35 11.06 11.71
CA PRO A 255 2.74 10.76 10.42
C PRO A 255 1.21 11.00 10.47
N VAL A 256 0.60 11.50 9.39
CA VAL A 256 -0.83 11.88 9.33
C VAL A 256 -1.78 10.78 9.87
N GLY A 257 -1.53 9.51 9.58
CA GLY A 257 -2.40 8.41 10.02
C GLY A 257 -3.61 8.15 9.12
N ALA A 258 -4.51 7.26 9.57
CA ALA A 258 -5.59 6.74 8.73
C ALA A 258 -6.91 6.44 9.48
N TRP A 259 -8.01 6.64 8.78
CA TRP A 259 -9.35 6.23 9.20
C TRP A 259 -9.69 4.80 8.79
N PHE A 260 -10.19 4.01 9.73
CA PHE A 260 -10.70 2.67 9.43
C PHE A 260 -12.22 2.68 9.52
N ALA A 261 -12.88 2.63 8.35
CA ALA A 261 -14.33 2.44 8.26
C ALA A 261 -14.78 1.04 8.71
N ARG A 262 -13.93 0.02 8.48
CA ARG A 262 -14.13 -1.39 8.85
C ARG A 262 -12.95 -1.96 9.63
N PRO A 263 -12.65 -1.42 10.83
CA PRO A 263 -11.47 -1.80 11.62
C PRO A 263 -11.48 -3.29 12.02
N ASP A 264 -12.65 -3.92 12.05
CA ASP A 264 -12.85 -5.35 12.25
C ASP A 264 -12.13 -6.23 11.22
N LEU A 265 -12.00 -5.76 9.98
CA LEU A 265 -11.31 -6.48 8.91
C LEU A 265 -9.78 -6.24 8.91
N TYR A 266 -9.31 -5.19 9.58
CA TYR A 266 -7.95 -4.69 9.50
C TYR A 266 -7.16 -4.73 10.82
N LEU A 267 -7.63 -5.48 11.83
CA LEU A 267 -7.02 -5.51 13.18
C LEU A 267 -5.49 -5.72 13.18
N ALA A 268 -4.96 -6.59 12.31
CA ALA A 268 -3.52 -6.82 12.19
C ALA A 268 -2.77 -5.60 11.61
N GLN A 269 -3.35 -4.96 10.59
CA GLN A 269 -2.79 -3.76 9.98
C GLN A 269 -2.84 -2.56 10.94
N ILE A 270 -3.94 -2.43 11.69
CA ILE A 270 -4.07 -1.42 12.74
C ILE A 270 -2.97 -1.60 13.79
N ARG A 271 -2.76 -2.82 14.31
CA ARG A 271 -1.65 -3.08 15.26
C ARG A 271 -0.28 -2.70 14.66
N PHE A 272 0.00 -3.05 13.41
CA PHE A 272 1.24 -2.67 12.73
C PHE A 272 1.49 -1.17 12.65
N LEU A 273 0.43 -0.40 12.38
CA LEU A 273 0.46 1.07 12.35
C LEU A 273 0.71 1.65 13.75
N LEU A 274 -0.01 1.15 14.78
CA LEU A 274 0.17 1.55 16.17
C LEU A 274 1.59 1.24 16.69
N ASP A 275 2.16 0.08 16.35
CA ASP A 275 3.54 -0.31 16.68
C ASP A 275 4.59 0.63 16.04
N ARG A 276 4.16 1.48 15.09
CA ARG A 276 4.96 2.51 14.40
C ARG A 276 4.50 3.93 14.72
N SER A 277 3.68 4.12 15.75
CA SER A 277 3.16 5.45 16.16
C SER A 277 2.35 6.16 15.06
N VAL A 278 1.82 5.41 14.10
CA VAL A 278 0.93 5.96 13.07
C VAL A 278 -0.48 6.10 13.67
N PRO A 279 -1.09 7.30 13.64
CA PRO A 279 -2.42 7.51 14.17
C PRO A 279 -3.45 6.61 13.50
N VAL A 280 -4.32 6.01 14.30
CA VAL A 280 -5.42 5.19 13.80
C VAL A 280 -6.73 5.67 14.38
N LEU A 281 -7.66 6.04 13.50
CA LEU A 281 -8.95 6.63 13.82
C LEU A 281 -10.08 5.70 13.36
N TYR A 282 -11.10 5.50 14.19
CA TYR A 282 -12.21 4.58 13.87
C TYR A 282 -13.47 4.85 14.71
N LYS A 283 -14.61 4.36 14.22
CA LYS A 283 -15.86 4.27 14.96
C LYS A 283 -15.82 3.06 15.89
N TRP A 284 -15.96 3.26 17.20
CA TRP A 284 -16.07 2.16 18.17
C TRP A 284 -17.47 1.57 18.08
N THR A 285 -17.58 0.29 17.71
CA THR A 285 -18.87 -0.38 17.44
C THR A 285 -19.09 -1.57 18.37
N THR A 286 -20.35 -2.01 18.48
CA THR A 286 -20.72 -3.18 19.29
C THR A 286 -19.96 -4.44 18.85
N PHE A 287 -19.70 -4.59 17.55
CA PHE A 287 -18.92 -5.71 17.02
C PHE A 287 -17.47 -5.70 17.55
N LEU A 288 -16.80 -4.54 17.54
CA LEU A 288 -15.46 -4.41 18.11
C LEU A 288 -15.44 -4.68 19.61
N SER A 289 -16.42 -4.16 20.37
CA SER A 289 -16.49 -4.38 21.82
C SER A 289 -16.70 -5.84 22.22
N GLN A 290 -17.28 -6.66 21.34
CA GLN A 290 -17.50 -8.10 21.54
C GLN A 290 -16.32 -8.94 21.02
N ASN A 291 -15.54 -8.42 20.07
CA ASN A 291 -14.42 -9.13 19.47
C ASN A 291 -13.18 -9.08 20.37
N LYS A 292 -12.83 -10.22 21.00
CA LYS A 292 -11.64 -10.34 21.87
C LYS A 292 -10.33 -9.94 21.19
N SER A 293 -10.20 -10.15 19.87
CA SER A 293 -9.01 -9.76 19.11
C SER A 293 -8.88 -8.24 18.97
N ALA A 294 -9.99 -7.50 19.10
CA ALA A 294 -10.03 -6.03 19.06
C ALA A 294 -9.90 -5.38 20.45
N ALA A 295 -9.59 -6.14 21.52
CA ALA A 295 -9.51 -5.61 22.88
C ALA A 295 -8.47 -4.47 23.07
N PHE A 296 -7.45 -4.41 22.21
CA PHE A 296 -6.46 -3.32 22.20
C PHE A 296 -6.98 -2.01 21.56
N LEU A 297 -8.17 -2.03 20.96
CA LEU A 297 -8.88 -0.87 20.39
C LEU A 297 -9.98 -0.33 21.34
N LYS A 298 -10.01 -0.80 22.58
CA LYS A 298 -11.01 -0.39 23.57
C LYS A 298 -10.73 1.06 24.02
N PRO A 299 -11.75 1.95 24.08
CA PRO A 299 -11.61 3.29 24.66
C PRO A 299 -11.08 3.24 26.09
N LEU A 300 -10.11 4.11 26.44
CA LEU A 300 -9.54 4.14 27.80
C LEU A 300 -10.53 4.60 28.88
N ASN A 301 -11.52 5.42 28.52
CA ASN A 301 -12.60 5.87 29.41
C ASN A 301 -13.79 4.90 29.51
N ASP A 302 -13.64 3.65 29.04
CA ASP A 302 -14.73 2.66 28.97
C ASP A 302 -15.97 3.14 28.19
N ALA A 303 -15.82 4.10 27.27
CA ALA A 303 -16.94 4.63 26.50
C ALA A 303 -17.75 3.52 25.80
N PRO A 304 -19.10 3.59 25.86
CA PRO A 304 -19.95 2.58 25.24
C PRO A 304 -19.76 2.58 23.73
N PRO A 305 -19.91 1.42 23.07
CA PRO A 305 -19.92 1.35 21.62
C PRO A 305 -21.01 2.26 21.04
N SER A 306 -20.73 2.80 19.84
CA SER A 306 -21.71 3.50 19.02
C SER A 306 -22.99 2.67 18.93
N ARG A 307 -24.13 3.30 19.16
CA ARG A 307 -25.43 2.63 18.93
C ARG A 307 -25.50 2.16 17.49
N ALA A 308 -26.04 0.95 17.29
CA ALA A 308 -26.35 0.47 15.95
C ALA A 308 -27.29 1.46 15.28
N GLU A 309 -26.95 1.92 14.09
CA GLU A 309 -27.77 2.86 13.35
C GLU A 309 -29.10 2.17 13.01
N LEU A 310 -30.19 2.74 13.53
CA LEU A 310 -31.53 2.32 13.14
C LEU A 310 -31.66 2.57 11.63
N PRO A 311 -32.18 1.61 10.84
CA PRO A 311 -32.27 1.77 9.39
C PRO A 311 -32.93 3.10 9.02
N ALA A 312 -32.27 3.88 8.16
CA ALA A 312 -32.76 5.16 7.69
C ALA A 312 -34.19 5.00 7.13
N GLY A 313 -35.16 5.58 7.83
CA GLY A 313 -36.59 5.36 7.60
C GLY A 313 -37.38 5.01 8.87
N VAL A 314 -36.75 4.38 9.87
CA VAL A 314 -37.34 4.23 11.22
C VAL A 314 -37.06 5.48 12.03
N SER A 315 -37.67 6.60 11.63
CA SER A 315 -37.64 7.83 12.44
C SER A 315 -38.27 7.52 13.80
N PRO A 316 -37.55 7.71 14.92
CA PRO A 316 -38.10 7.41 16.23
C PRO A 316 -39.12 8.49 16.58
N THR A 317 -40.39 8.29 16.20
CA THR A 317 -41.54 9.11 16.60
C THR A 317 -41.89 8.91 18.08
N LEU A 318 -40.88 8.78 18.93
CA LEU A 318 -40.93 9.10 20.34
C LEU A 318 -41.12 10.61 20.48
N LYS A 319 -42.35 11.06 20.19
CA LYS A 319 -42.93 12.13 21.00
C LYS A 319 -42.69 11.74 22.44
N ARG A 320 -41.79 12.44 23.14
CA ARG A 320 -41.76 12.43 24.60
C ARG A 320 -43.15 12.86 25.05
N VAL A 321 -43.99 11.88 25.36
CA VAL A 321 -45.17 12.09 26.18
C VAL A 321 -44.60 12.42 27.55
N PHE A 322 -44.31 13.71 27.76
CA PHE A 322 -44.17 14.24 29.10
C PHE A 322 -45.46 13.83 29.83
N PRO A 323 -45.37 13.09 30.95
CA PRO A 323 -46.56 12.81 31.73
C PRO A 323 -47.18 14.15 32.11
N ALA A 324 -48.47 14.31 31.79
CA ALA A 324 -49.16 15.57 31.99
C ALA A 324 -48.92 16.09 33.41
N ALA A 325 -48.55 17.37 33.53
CA ALA A 325 -48.30 17.99 34.81
C ALA A 325 -49.49 17.72 35.74
N ARG A 326 -49.21 17.25 36.96
CA ARG A 326 -50.26 17.10 37.98
C ARG A 326 -50.97 18.45 38.13
N PRO A 327 -52.32 18.48 38.17
CA PRO A 327 -53.03 19.72 38.46
C PRO A 327 -52.55 20.26 39.82
N PRO A 328 -52.37 21.59 39.96
CA PRO A 328 -51.93 22.16 41.22
C PRO A 328 -52.99 21.92 42.31
N PRO A 329 -52.58 21.70 43.57
CA PRO A 329 -53.50 21.59 44.69
C PRO A 329 -54.28 22.91 44.91
N PRO A 330 -55.49 22.85 45.50
CA PRO A 330 -56.32 24.02 45.72
C PRO A 330 -55.66 25.01 46.71
N PRO A 331 -55.93 26.33 46.58
CA PRO A 331 -55.27 27.34 47.38
C PRO A 331 -55.76 27.34 48.83
N CYS A 332 -54.85 27.08 49.78
CA CYS A 332 -55.05 27.47 51.17
C CYS A 332 -54.87 28.99 51.30
N LYS A 333 -55.80 29.62 52.02
CA LYS A 333 -55.73 31.03 52.40
C LYS A 333 -54.75 31.20 53.57
N GLU A 334 -53.97 32.28 53.57
CA GLU A 334 -53.98 33.37 54.58
C GLU A 334 -52.67 34.19 54.58
N HIS A 335 -52.79 35.47 54.94
CA HIS A 335 -51.74 36.49 55.12
C HIS A 335 -50.95 36.92 53.86
N SER A 336 -51.20 38.11 53.28
CA SER A 336 -50.80 39.47 53.74
C SER A 336 -49.27 39.64 53.72
N GLU A 337 -48.66 40.56 52.96
CA GLU A 337 -48.94 42.00 52.86
C GLU A 337 -48.33 42.67 51.59
N THR A 338 -49.12 43.57 50.98
CA THR A 338 -48.79 44.92 50.42
C THR A 338 -47.42 45.26 49.77
N HIS A 339 -47.43 45.57 48.45
CA HIS A 339 -47.16 46.87 47.81
C HIS A 339 -47.09 46.68 46.26
N GLU A 340 -48.10 47.11 45.49
CA GLU A 340 -48.16 48.36 44.69
C GLU A 340 -47.19 48.40 43.47
N PHE A 341 -47.67 48.32 42.21
CA PHE A 341 -48.20 49.42 41.35
C PHE A 341 -47.18 50.57 41.13
N LEU A 342 -46.79 51.04 39.93
CA LEU A 342 -47.18 50.91 38.50
C LEU A 342 -45.87 50.92 37.63
N GLY A 343 -45.79 50.76 36.30
CA GLY A 343 -46.76 50.54 35.21
C GLY A 343 -46.29 51.25 33.90
N CYS A 344 -46.60 50.65 32.75
CA CYS A 344 -46.64 51.25 31.39
C CYS A 344 -45.37 51.77 30.66
N ASN A 345 -45.10 51.11 29.53
CA ASN A 345 -44.95 51.66 28.17
C ASN A 345 -43.68 52.41 27.67
N ALA A 346 -43.28 51.95 26.47
CA ALA A 346 -42.91 52.70 25.26
C ALA A 346 -41.49 53.30 25.08
N THR A 347 -40.87 52.87 23.98
CA THR A 347 -40.06 53.62 23.00
C THR A 347 -39.16 54.78 23.46
N ALA A 348 -37.85 54.63 23.26
CA ALA A 348 -37.04 55.62 22.52
C ALA A 348 -35.68 55.04 22.10
N ALA A 349 -35.20 55.43 20.92
CA ALA A 349 -33.79 55.28 20.54
C ALA A 349 -32.98 56.48 21.04
N ALA A 350 -31.77 56.27 21.56
CA ALA A 350 -30.63 57.19 21.38
C ALA A 350 -29.32 56.63 21.95
N SER A 351 -28.32 56.53 21.07
CA SER A 351 -26.90 56.86 21.29
C SER A 351 -26.32 56.84 22.72
N SER A 352 -25.44 55.87 22.99
CA SER A 352 -24.38 56.04 23.98
C SER A 352 -23.02 55.58 23.43
N LYS A 353 -22.24 56.58 22.99
CA LYS A 353 -20.77 56.68 23.05
C LYS A 353 -19.97 55.37 23.02
N ARG A 354 -19.48 55.00 21.82
CA ARG A 354 -18.19 54.30 21.71
C ARG A 354 -17.10 55.18 22.34
N LYS A 355 -16.33 54.61 23.26
CA LYS A 355 -15.02 55.12 23.67
C LYS A 355 -14.04 53.98 23.47
N GLY A 356 -13.05 54.17 22.61
CA GLY A 356 -12.14 53.10 22.20
C GLY A 356 -11.15 52.71 23.30
N SER A 357 -10.67 51.48 23.19
CA SER A 357 -9.37 51.05 23.70
C SER A 357 -8.78 50.12 22.64
N ASP A 358 -7.83 50.64 21.88
CA ASP A 358 -7.12 49.89 20.84
C ASP A 358 -6.15 48.89 21.49
N LEU A 359 -6.55 47.62 21.51
CA LEU A 359 -5.66 46.47 21.58
C LEU A 359 -6.29 45.34 20.75
N PRO A 360 -5.55 44.64 19.88
CA PRO A 360 -6.04 43.38 19.31
C PRO A 360 -6.22 42.38 20.46
N PRO A 361 -7.30 41.57 20.47
CA PRO A 361 -7.42 40.50 21.44
C PRO A 361 -6.34 39.45 21.16
N ASP A 362 -5.63 38.99 22.19
CA ASP A 362 -4.75 37.83 22.09
C ASP A 362 -5.51 36.65 21.49
N ASN A 363 -4.88 35.95 20.53
CA ASN A 363 -5.39 34.72 19.93
C ASN A 363 -5.38 33.58 20.97
N ILE A 364 -6.36 33.61 21.87
CA ILE A 364 -6.64 32.51 22.80
C ILE A 364 -7.26 31.37 22.00
N ASP A 365 -6.48 30.32 21.81
CA ASP A 365 -6.90 29.04 21.24
C ASP A 365 -8.22 28.56 21.90
N ARG A 366 -9.27 28.38 21.09
CA ARG A 366 -10.64 28.14 21.57
C ARG A 366 -10.97 26.65 21.72
N THR A 367 -9.99 25.80 22.03
CA THR A 367 -10.20 24.42 22.51
C THR A 367 -10.82 24.38 23.92
N LYS A 368 -12.01 24.95 24.12
CA LYS A 368 -12.74 24.87 25.39
C LYS A 368 -13.49 23.54 25.47
N ARG A 369 -13.30 22.83 26.59
CA ARG A 369 -13.81 21.47 26.91
C ARG A 369 -13.08 20.27 26.28
N VAL A 370 -11.76 20.33 26.12
CA VAL A 370 -10.96 19.11 26.31
C VAL A 370 -10.83 18.87 27.82
N VAL A 371 -11.45 17.79 28.32
CA VAL A 371 -11.28 17.38 29.72
C VAL A 371 -10.04 16.51 29.83
N PHE A 372 -8.93 17.10 30.27
CA PHE A 372 -7.77 16.34 30.70
C PHE A 372 -8.09 15.69 32.06
N GLN A 373 -8.15 14.36 32.10
CA GLN A 373 -8.16 13.63 33.37
C GLN A 373 -6.72 13.53 33.87
N GLU A 374 -6.34 14.39 34.80
CA GLU A 374 -5.13 14.17 35.60
C GLU A 374 -5.32 12.89 36.45
N PRO A 375 -4.29 12.05 36.62
CA PRO A 375 -4.37 10.89 37.51
C PRO A 375 -4.53 11.37 38.96
N ASP A 376 -5.57 10.87 39.65
CA ASP A 376 -5.95 11.31 41.00
C ASP A 376 -4.78 11.28 41.99
N ALA A 377 -4.29 12.46 42.39
CA ALA A 377 -3.13 12.64 43.26
C ALA A 377 -3.36 12.22 44.74
N ASN A 378 -4.47 11.53 45.05
CA ASN A 378 -4.85 11.11 46.40
C ASN A 378 -4.56 9.63 46.73
N ASP A 379 -4.16 8.81 45.76
CA ASP A 379 -3.76 7.43 46.03
C ASP A 379 -2.34 7.36 46.63
N LYS A 380 -2.28 7.43 47.97
CA LYS A 380 -1.07 7.08 48.73
C LYS A 380 -0.67 5.63 48.40
N PRO A 381 0.58 5.37 47.96
CA PRO A 381 1.01 4.02 47.65
C PRO A 381 1.11 3.19 48.93
N THR A 382 0.14 2.30 49.14
CA THR A 382 0.25 1.22 50.11
C THR A 382 1.18 0.17 49.50
N PRO A 383 2.29 -0.23 50.17
CA PRO A 383 3.25 -1.16 49.58
C PRO A 383 2.59 -2.53 49.34
N PRO A 384 2.75 -3.14 48.16
CA PRO A 384 2.12 -4.42 47.86
C PRO A 384 2.70 -5.53 48.73
N ALA A 385 1.83 -6.23 49.46
CA ALA A 385 2.22 -7.39 50.24
C ALA A 385 2.72 -8.52 49.32
N THR A 386 3.98 -8.92 49.49
CA THR A 386 4.59 -10.04 48.76
C THR A 386 3.78 -11.33 48.96
N PRO A 387 3.36 -12.03 47.88
CA PRO A 387 2.71 -13.33 48.02
C PRO A 387 3.70 -14.38 48.53
N ARG A 388 3.32 -15.12 49.59
CA ARG A 388 4.12 -16.20 50.15
C ARG A 388 4.29 -17.33 49.13
N ARG A 389 5.54 -17.59 48.74
CA ARG A 389 5.92 -18.67 47.83
C ARG A 389 5.85 -20.02 48.58
N SER A 390 4.99 -20.93 48.14
CA SER A 390 4.96 -22.31 48.62
C SER A 390 6.13 -23.12 48.06
N VAL A 391 6.60 -24.11 48.83
CA VAL A 391 7.81 -24.90 48.58
C VAL A 391 7.45 -26.23 47.91
N PRO A 392 8.13 -26.62 46.82
CA PRO A 392 8.29 -28.03 46.45
C PRO A 392 9.69 -28.53 46.85
N THR A 393 9.72 -29.62 47.62
CA THR A 393 10.93 -30.23 48.17
C THR A 393 11.70 -31.01 47.10
N ALA A 394 13.00 -30.76 46.96
CA ALA A 394 13.91 -31.58 46.14
C ALA A 394 15.20 -31.91 46.92
N PRO A 395 15.70 -33.16 46.89
CA PRO A 395 16.89 -33.55 47.64
C PRO A 395 18.20 -33.36 46.83
N ARG A 396 19.16 -32.63 47.44
CA ARG A 396 20.57 -33.03 47.74
C ARG A 396 21.28 -33.98 46.73
N THR A 397 22.51 -33.76 46.23
CA THR A 397 23.69 -33.04 46.78
C THR A 397 24.77 -32.80 45.66
N PRO A 398 26.10 -32.64 45.88
CA PRO A 398 26.86 -31.38 45.70
C PRO A 398 27.84 -31.42 44.49
N ILE A 399 28.59 -30.37 44.12
CA ILE A 399 29.85 -29.87 44.74
C ILE A 399 30.22 -28.50 44.12
N ARG A 400 30.78 -27.61 44.95
CA ARG A 400 31.47 -26.34 44.62
C ARG A 400 32.99 -26.56 44.88
N PRO A 401 33.95 -25.81 44.30
CA PRO A 401 34.01 -24.35 44.52
C PRO A 401 34.60 -23.46 43.39
N ALA A 402 34.01 -22.27 43.26
CA ALA A 402 34.63 -20.93 43.43
C ALA A 402 35.86 -20.48 42.55
N PRO A 403 36.11 -19.15 42.45
CA PRO A 403 36.62 -18.53 41.21
C PRO A 403 38.01 -17.87 41.34
N LEU A 404 38.54 -17.32 40.23
CA LEU A 404 39.36 -16.09 40.26
C LEU A 404 39.56 -15.47 38.86
N ALA A 405 40.16 -14.29 38.84
CA ALA A 405 40.15 -13.35 37.72
C ALA A 405 41.48 -13.23 36.96
N ALA A 406 41.40 -12.55 35.81
CA ALA A 406 42.40 -11.68 35.19
C ALA A 406 43.50 -12.29 34.29
N ARG A 407 43.94 -11.39 33.38
CA ARG A 407 45.14 -11.36 32.51
C ARG A 407 45.13 -12.15 31.20
N PHE A 408 45.26 -11.38 30.12
CA PHE A 408 45.80 -11.79 28.82
C PHE A 408 47.07 -10.94 28.56
N GLU A 409 48.22 -11.60 28.50
CA GLU A 409 49.51 -11.19 27.92
C GLU A 409 50.01 -12.49 27.25
N GLU A 410 50.23 -12.56 25.94
CA GLU A 410 51.35 -12.03 25.14
C GLU A 410 52.48 -13.07 24.94
N ALA A 411 52.64 -13.54 23.69
CA ALA A 411 53.82 -14.17 23.05
C ALA A 411 53.35 -14.73 21.67
N LEU A 412 53.68 -14.17 20.50
CA LEU A 412 54.98 -13.96 19.83
C LEU A 412 55.70 -15.22 19.29
N TYR A 413 55.43 -15.50 18.01
CA TYR A 413 56.34 -15.90 16.90
C TYR A 413 57.41 -17.00 17.02
N THR A 414 57.45 -17.84 15.96
CA THR A 414 58.61 -18.17 15.07
C THR A 414 58.13 -19.20 14.01
N SER A 415 58.63 -19.34 12.78
CA SER A 415 59.40 -18.47 11.84
C SER A 415 59.40 -19.11 10.43
N THR A 416 59.69 -18.34 9.37
CA THR A 416 59.72 -18.78 7.94
C THR A 416 61.02 -19.53 7.57
N PRO A 417 61.24 -20.05 6.31
CA PRO A 417 61.80 -19.17 5.25
C PRO A 417 61.67 -19.56 3.73
N ARG A 418 61.92 -18.54 2.88
CA ARG A 418 62.45 -18.50 1.48
C ARG A 418 61.49 -18.14 0.34
N ARG A 419 61.86 -17.40 -0.73
CA ARG A 419 62.85 -16.33 -1.07
C ARG A 419 62.88 -16.24 -2.62
N ARG A 420 62.76 -15.01 -3.17
CA ARG A 420 63.41 -14.40 -4.37
C ARG A 420 62.41 -13.58 -5.21
N ASP A 421 62.75 -12.45 -5.84
CA ASP A 421 63.84 -11.46 -5.69
C ASP A 421 63.38 -10.14 -6.38
N ALA A 422 63.66 -9.00 -5.73
CA ALA A 422 64.01 -7.64 -6.19
C ALA A 422 63.57 -7.13 -7.59
N LEU A 423 62.98 -5.93 -7.74
CA LEU A 423 63.62 -4.57 -7.79
C LEU A 423 62.49 -3.52 -8.08
N ARG A 424 62.56 -2.17 -7.88
CA ARG A 424 63.51 -1.16 -7.34
C ARG A 424 62.73 0.14 -6.98
N GLU A 425 63.30 1.08 -6.23
CA GLU A 425 62.88 2.51 -6.16
C GLU A 425 63.88 3.44 -6.90
N PRO A 426 63.68 4.78 -6.97
CA PRO A 426 64.13 5.64 -5.84
C PRO A 426 63.29 6.90 -5.50
N GLU A 427 63.19 7.17 -4.19
CA GLU A 427 63.48 8.45 -3.48
C GLU A 427 62.70 9.77 -3.72
N SER A 428 62.10 10.21 -2.60
CA SER A 428 61.78 11.56 -2.05
C SER A 428 62.65 12.78 -2.49
N PRO A 429 62.27 14.07 -2.23
CA PRO A 429 61.94 14.56 -0.86
C PRO A 429 60.97 15.77 -0.63
N ALA A 430 60.52 15.83 0.63
CA ALA A 430 60.30 17.01 1.50
C ALA A 430 59.28 18.14 1.17
N SER A 431 58.44 18.43 2.17
CA SER A 431 57.64 19.66 2.34
C SER A 431 58.50 20.88 2.80
N PRO A 432 57.95 22.11 2.85
CA PRO A 432 57.45 22.58 4.17
C PRO A 432 56.29 23.61 4.19
N THR A 433 55.60 23.64 5.35
CA THR A 433 54.97 24.78 6.07
C THR A 433 54.04 25.80 5.37
N ALA A 434 52.76 25.73 5.76
CA ALA A 434 51.94 26.80 6.37
C ALA A 434 51.86 28.22 5.77
N HIS A 435 50.62 28.68 5.50
CA HIS A 435 50.11 29.99 5.92
C HIS A 435 48.57 29.99 6.01
N ALA A 436 48.01 30.96 6.75
CA ALA A 436 46.58 31.07 7.06
C ALA A 436 45.81 31.95 6.05
N GLY A 437 44.48 31.83 6.03
CA GLY A 437 43.58 32.80 5.38
C GLY A 437 42.44 32.18 4.58
N ALA A 438 41.22 32.23 5.13
CA ALA A 438 39.97 32.24 4.37
C ALA A 438 39.51 33.71 4.22
N PRO A 439 38.45 34.04 3.44
CA PRO A 439 37.69 33.23 2.47
C PRO A 439 37.62 33.87 1.06
N ALA A 440 37.21 33.10 0.04
CA ALA A 440 36.73 33.66 -1.23
C ALA A 440 35.70 32.74 -1.91
N LEU A 441 34.49 33.27 -2.10
CA LEU A 441 33.39 32.67 -2.86
C LEU A 441 33.53 32.95 -4.37
N LEU A 442 32.70 32.24 -5.16
CA LEU A 442 32.29 32.59 -6.53
C LEU A 442 33.36 32.60 -7.64
N SER A 443 33.43 31.50 -8.40
CA SER A 443 33.50 31.53 -9.89
C SER A 443 33.58 30.12 -10.49
N ARG A 444 32.44 29.51 -10.87
CA ARG A 444 32.43 28.36 -11.79
C ARG A 444 31.07 28.06 -12.43
N ILE A 445 30.64 28.94 -13.34
CA ILE A 445 29.73 28.58 -14.43
C ILE A 445 30.30 29.20 -15.72
N THR A 446 30.72 28.36 -16.67
CA THR A 446 30.43 28.45 -18.12
C THR A 446 31.31 27.49 -18.94
N SER A 447 30.68 26.94 -20.00
CA SER A 447 31.29 26.40 -21.23
C SER A 447 32.07 25.08 -21.22
N PRO A 448 31.56 24.04 -21.92
CA PRO A 448 32.37 22.90 -22.37
C PRO A 448 33.13 23.24 -23.66
N THR A 449 34.37 22.78 -23.81
CA THR A 449 35.13 22.88 -25.06
C THR A 449 35.39 21.49 -25.64
N ALA A 450 35.12 21.32 -26.93
CA ALA A 450 35.45 20.10 -27.65
C ALA A 450 36.92 20.10 -28.09
N SER A 451 37.60 18.96 -27.93
CA SER A 451 38.86 18.63 -28.60
C SER A 451 38.84 17.12 -28.89
N THR A 452 38.61 16.68 -30.13
CA THR A 452 39.61 16.49 -31.19
C THR A 452 40.81 15.60 -30.81
N LEU A 453 40.70 14.36 -31.29
CA LEU A 453 41.76 13.51 -31.87
C LEU A 453 43.20 14.07 -31.85
N SER A 454 44.14 13.26 -31.37
CA SER A 454 45.45 13.13 -32.03
C SER A 454 45.96 11.69 -31.98
N SER A 455 46.80 11.35 -32.95
CA SER A 455 47.16 9.99 -33.38
C SER A 455 48.61 9.62 -33.07
N GLY A 456 48.92 8.32 -33.07
CA GLY A 456 50.28 7.79 -32.88
C GLY A 456 50.29 6.25 -32.76
N THR A 457 49.98 5.49 -33.82
CA THR A 457 50.90 5.00 -34.89
C THR A 457 51.72 3.75 -34.54
N SER A 458 51.81 2.84 -35.52
CA SER A 458 52.67 1.64 -35.65
C SER A 458 52.23 0.37 -34.90
N SER A 459 52.35 -0.86 -35.46
CA SER A 459 52.62 -1.30 -36.85
C SER A 459 52.41 -2.83 -37.00
N ARG A 460 52.32 -3.32 -38.26
CA ARG A 460 52.34 -4.74 -38.73
C ARG A 460 51.03 -5.54 -38.54
N GLU A 461 50.61 -6.44 -39.45
CA GLU A 461 51.10 -6.81 -40.80
C GLU A 461 49.92 -7.40 -41.64
N SER A 462 49.85 -7.05 -42.94
CA SER A 462 49.55 -7.87 -44.15
C SER A 462 48.73 -9.17 -44.03
N SER A 463 47.79 -9.60 -44.91
CA SER A 463 47.31 -9.27 -46.28
C SER A 463 46.15 -10.26 -46.62
N PRO A 464 45.53 -10.35 -47.83
CA PRO A 464 45.25 -9.39 -48.90
C PRO A 464 43.73 -9.28 -49.27
N VAL A 465 43.41 -8.44 -50.26
CA VAL A 465 42.09 -8.18 -50.85
C VAL A 465 41.88 -8.99 -52.15
N PRO A 466 40.62 -9.24 -52.59
CA PRO A 466 40.27 -8.87 -53.96
C PRO A 466 39.05 -7.94 -54.01
N ALA A 467 39.05 -7.04 -55.00
CA ALA A 467 38.13 -5.90 -55.07
C ALA A 467 36.85 -6.20 -55.86
N ALA A 468 35.75 -5.53 -55.49
CA ALA A 468 34.58 -5.33 -56.34
C ALA A 468 33.87 -4.01 -56.00
N GLU A 469 34.09 -3.02 -56.89
CA GLU A 469 33.15 -2.03 -57.41
C GLU A 469 32.16 -1.29 -56.48
N GLY A 470 32.19 0.06 -56.60
CA GLY A 470 31.34 0.95 -55.82
C GLY A 470 29.88 0.98 -56.30
N SER A 471 28.95 0.89 -55.36
CA SER A 471 27.54 1.23 -55.52
C SER A 471 27.16 2.26 -54.45
N SER A 472 26.27 3.19 -54.79
CA SER A 472 26.10 4.46 -54.07
C SER A 472 25.44 4.29 -52.69
N LEU A 473 25.80 5.18 -51.75
CA LEU A 473 25.19 5.26 -50.42
C LEU A 473 23.67 5.54 -50.45
N ILE A 474 23.14 6.03 -51.57
CA ILE A 474 21.70 6.31 -51.76
C ILE A 474 20.92 5.00 -52.03
N ALA A 475 21.54 3.99 -52.65
CA ALA A 475 20.89 2.69 -52.89
C ALA A 475 20.67 1.84 -51.62
N ARG A 476 21.15 2.30 -50.45
CA ARG A 476 20.94 1.63 -49.15
C ARG A 476 19.72 2.11 -48.37
N LEU A 477 19.02 3.14 -48.82
CA LEU A 477 17.82 3.68 -48.15
C LEU A 477 16.49 3.10 -48.67
N GLU A 478 16.52 2.34 -49.77
CA GLU A 478 15.30 1.76 -50.40
C GLU A 478 15.24 0.22 -50.35
N GLN A 479 16.18 -0.45 -49.66
CA GLN A 479 16.02 -1.88 -49.39
C GLN A 479 15.03 -2.09 -48.24
N PRO A 480 14.00 -2.94 -48.40
CA PRO A 480 13.15 -3.33 -47.28
C PRO A 480 14.02 -4.00 -46.21
N VAL A 481 13.84 -3.58 -44.96
CA VAL A 481 14.55 -4.15 -43.82
C VAL A 481 14.40 -5.68 -43.88
N PRO A 482 15.49 -6.47 -43.96
CA PRO A 482 15.38 -7.91 -43.97
C PRO A 482 14.69 -8.32 -42.67
N ALA A 483 13.55 -9.00 -42.80
CA ALA A 483 12.75 -9.42 -41.65
C ALA A 483 13.66 -10.09 -40.63
N THR A 484 13.67 -9.58 -39.41
CA THR A 484 14.49 -10.08 -38.31
C THR A 484 14.35 -11.60 -38.29
N ALA A 485 15.46 -12.31 -38.53
CA ALA A 485 15.44 -13.77 -38.59
C ALA A 485 14.83 -14.25 -37.28
N LEU A 486 13.62 -14.82 -37.36
CA LEU A 486 12.90 -15.36 -36.22
C LEU A 486 13.79 -16.44 -35.62
N GLY A 487 14.47 -16.09 -34.52
CA GLY A 487 15.41 -16.98 -33.86
C GLY A 487 14.72 -18.31 -33.61
N THR A 488 15.34 -19.39 -34.08
CA THR A 488 14.75 -20.73 -34.11
C THR A 488 14.20 -21.05 -32.73
N ILE A 489 12.87 -21.06 -32.61
CA ILE A 489 12.22 -21.35 -31.33
C ILE A 489 12.50 -22.82 -31.07
N GLU A 490 13.38 -23.09 -30.10
CA GLU A 490 13.69 -24.45 -29.67
C GLU A 490 12.45 -24.99 -28.93
N VAL A 491 11.53 -25.56 -29.71
CA VAL A 491 10.29 -26.23 -29.24
C VAL A 491 10.69 -27.55 -28.58
N ILE A 492 11.30 -27.44 -27.41
CA ILE A 492 11.62 -28.58 -26.56
C ILE A 492 10.37 -28.94 -25.79
N ALA A 493 9.80 -30.12 -26.05
CA ALA A 493 8.71 -30.66 -25.24
C ALA A 493 9.15 -30.80 -23.78
N LEU A 494 8.58 -29.99 -22.89
CA LEU A 494 9.00 -29.88 -21.48
C LEU A 494 8.42 -30.98 -20.58
N SER A 495 8.63 -32.26 -20.93
CA SER A 495 8.73 -33.45 -20.05
C SER A 495 8.51 -34.72 -20.87
N ASP A 496 9.27 -35.78 -20.58
CA ASP A 496 9.01 -37.13 -21.09
C ASP A 496 7.66 -37.70 -20.60
N ASP A 497 7.06 -37.11 -19.57
CA ASP A 497 5.73 -37.47 -19.01
C ASP A 497 4.55 -37.14 -19.94
N LEU A 498 4.76 -36.50 -21.10
CA LEU A 498 3.69 -35.95 -21.96
C LEU A 498 3.10 -36.93 -23.00
N ASN A 499 3.61 -38.16 -23.11
CA ASN A 499 3.29 -39.09 -24.20
C ASN A 499 1.99 -39.93 -24.02
N GLN A 500 0.95 -39.40 -23.38
CA GLN A 500 -0.37 -40.04 -23.33
C GLN A 500 -1.45 -39.18 -24.03
N PRO A 501 -1.94 -39.59 -25.22
CA PRO A 501 -2.94 -38.83 -25.96
C PRO A 501 -4.31 -38.93 -25.27
N LEU A 502 -4.90 -37.78 -24.92
CA LEU A 502 -6.27 -37.70 -24.41
C LEU A 502 -7.26 -37.68 -25.59
N ALA A 503 -8.06 -38.73 -25.74
CA ALA A 503 -9.08 -38.79 -26.78
C ALA A 503 -10.35 -38.03 -26.38
N VAL A 504 -10.63 -36.90 -27.05
CA VAL A 504 -11.88 -36.15 -26.91
C VAL A 504 -12.40 -35.77 -28.30
N GLU A 505 -13.61 -36.20 -28.64
CA GLU A 505 -14.26 -35.79 -29.89
C GLU A 505 -14.77 -34.35 -29.77
N THR A 506 -14.28 -33.48 -30.66
CA THR A 506 -14.66 -32.06 -30.71
C THR A 506 -14.74 -31.54 -32.15
N GLU A 507 -15.54 -30.50 -32.34
CA GLU A 507 -15.81 -29.85 -33.62
C GLU A 507 -14.67 -28.91 -34.07
N LYS A 508 -14.74 -28.48 -35.34
CA LYS A 508 -13.79 -27.50 -35.93
C LYS A 508 -14.20 -26.08 -35.55
N GLY A 509 -13.22 -25.20 -35.37
CA GLY A 509 -13.46 -23.77 -35.10
C GLY A 509 -12.30 -22.90 -35.60
N ARG A 510 -12.31 -21.61 -35.25
CA ARG A 510 -11.33 -20.63 -35.74
C ARG A 510 -10.78 -19.77 -34.59
N LEU A 511 -9.48 -19.50 -34.62
CA LEU A 511 -8.82 -18.56 -33.73
C LEU A 511 -9.09 -17.11 -34.18
N VAL A 512 -9.54 -16.26 -33.25
CA VAL A 512 -9.87 -14.84 -33.48
C VAL A 512 -9.25 -14.01 -32.34
N GLY A 513 -8.69 -12.84 -32.65
CA GLY A 513 -8.25 -11.89 -31.63
C GLY A 513 -9.45 -11.10 -31.12
N VAL A 514 -9.62 -11.05 -29.80
CA VAL A 514 -10.77 -10.40 -29.14
C VAL A 514 -10.27 -9.54 -27.99
N GLU A 515 -11.02 -8.49 -27.66
CA GLU A 515 -10.78 -7.61 -26.52
C GLU A 515 -11.72 -8.03 -25.38
N ILE A 516 -11.19 -8.31 -24.18
CA ILE A 516 -12.00 -8.70 -23.02
C ILE A 516 -11.96 -7.62 -21.95
N GLN A 517 -13.13 -7.36 -21.38
CA GLN A 517 -13.29 -6.52 -20.21
C GLN A 517 -13.32 -7.40 -18.95
N LEU A 518 -12.31 -7.23 -18.09
CA LEU A 518 -12.34 -7.85 -16.76
C LEU A 518 -13.38 -7.13 -15.89
N LEU A 519 -14.40 -7.86 -15.43
CA LEU A 519 -15.38 -7.29 -14.50
C LEU A 519 -14.76 -7.07 -13.11
N PRO A 520 -15.16 -6.02 -12.38
CA PRO A 520 -14.78 -5.83 -11.00
C PRO A 520 -15.19 -7.04 -10.15
N ARG A 521 -14.30 -7.49 -9.26
CA ARG A 521 -14.62 -8.50 -8.26
C ARG A 521 -15.70 -7.92 -7.30
N PRO A 522 -16.73 -8.68 -6.91
CA PRO A 522 -17.84 -8.17 -6.08
C PRO A 522 -17.45 -7.81 -4.63
N ASP A 523 -16.17 -7.89 -4.26
CA ASP A 523 -15.62 -7.69 -2.92
C ASP A 523 -15.65 -6.21 -2.43
N GLY A 524 -16.35 -5.31 -3.13
CA GLY A 524 -16.69 -3.96 -2.67
C GLY A 524 -15.56 -2.92 -2.67
N VAL A 525 -14.38 -3.23 -3.22
CA VAL A 525 -13.21 -2.32 -3.23
C VAL A 525 -13.23 -1.37 -4.43
N ALA A 526 -14.11 -0.36 -4.37
CA ALA A 526 -14.16 0.80 -5.28
C ALA A 526 -14.46 0.45 -6.77
N PRO A 527 -14.74 1.44 -7.66
CA PRO A 527 -14.97 1.13 -9.07
C PRO A 527 -13.64 0.76 -9.73
N ALA A 528 -13.40 -0.53 -9.91
CA ALA A 528 -12.21 -0.99 -10.63
C ALA A 528 -12.26 -0.44 -12.06
N VAL A 529 -11.21 0.29 -12.45
CA VAL A 529 -10.97 0.65 -13.85
C VAL A 529 -10.98 -0.65 -14.64
N SER A 530 -11.92 -0.81 -15.55
CA SER A 530 -12.07 -2.03 -16.32
C SER A 530 -10.85 -2.18 -17.23
N VAL A 531 -9.92 -3.06 -16.84
CA VAL A 531 -8.74 -3.32 -17.65
C VAL A 531 -9.19 -4.12 -18.86
N SER A 532 -9.09 -3.49 -20.03
CA SER A 532 -9.11 -4.19 -21.31
C SER A 532 -7.82 -5.00 -21.43
N GLU A 533 -7.95 -6.31 -21.59
CA GLU A 533 -6.84 -7.19 -21.95
C GLU A 533 -7.08 -7.74 -23.37
N SER A 534 -6.06 -7.64 -24.23
CA SER A 534 -6.07 -8.35 -25.51
C SER A 534 -5.94 -9.85 -25.27
N VAL A 535 -6.87 -10.62 -25.81
CA VAL A 535 -6.89 -12.08 -25.70
C VAL A 535 -6.98 -12.75 -27.06
N LEU A 536 -6.69 -14.04 -27.07
CA LEU A 536 -7.11 -14.93 -28.14
C LEU A 536 -8.38 -15.65 -27.74
N GLU A 537 -9.42 -15.56 -28.56
CA GLU A 537 -10.60 -16.40 -28.47
C GLU A 537 -10.54 -17.50 -29.52
N PHE A 538 -10.86 -18.74 -29.15
CA PHE A 538 -11.13 -19.80 -30.12
C PHE A 538 -12.64 -20.02 -30.22
N GLN A 539 -13.24 -19.57 -31.33
CA GLN A 539 -14.67 -19.69 -31.57
C GLN A 539 -15.03 -21.10 -32.05
N ILE A 540 -15.94 -21.75 -31.33
CA ILE A 540 -16.44 -23.11 -31.60
C ILE A 540 -17.85 -22.99 -32.20
N GLY A 541 -17.97 -23.21 -33.50
CA GLY A 541 -19.26 -23.13 -34.21
C GLY A 541 -19.83 -21.71 -34.33
N GLY A 542 -21.07 -21.61 -34.82
CA GLY A 542 -21.81 -20.36 -34.98
C GLY A 542 -22.84 -20.08 -33.87
N ASP A 543 -23.18 -21.08 -33.06
CA ASP A 543 -24.16 -20.95 -31.97
C ASP A 543 -23.48 -20.55 -30.67
N GLN A 544 -23.90 -19.42 -30.10
CA GLN A 544 -23.30 -18.80 -28.91
C GLN A 544 -23.51 -19.57 -27.58
N ARG A 545 -23.78 -20.89 -27.62
CA ARG A 545 -24.01 -21.73 -26.43
C ARG A 545 -22.83 -22.64 -26.07
N HIS A 546 -21.77 -22.63 -26.87
CA HIS A 546 -20.57 -23.43 -26.62
C HIS A 546 -19.59 -22.70 -25.68
N PRO A 547 -18.78 -23.43 -24.88
CA PRO A 547 -17.78 -22.83 -24.01
C PRO A 547 -16.76 -22.02 -24.83
N ARG A 548 -16.50 -20.77 -24.44
CA ARG A 548 -15.51 -19.91 -25.12
C ARG A 548 -14.13 -20.19 -24.57
N LEU A 549 -13.22 -20.71 -25.40
CA LEU A 549 -11.80 -20.83 -25.02
C LEU A 549 -11.11 -19.49 -25.21
N ILE A 550 -10.55 -18.97 -24.13
CA ILE A 550 -9.90 -17.66 -24.03
C ILE A 550 -8.50 -17.88 -23.47
N ILE A 551 -7.50 -17.29 -24.13
CA ILE A 551 -6.10 -17.35 -23.71
C ILE A 551 -5.61 -15.92 -23.55
N ARG A 552 -5.09 -15.57 -22.37
CA ARG A 552 -4.48 -14.25 -22.15
C ARG A 552 -3.24 -14.12 -23.02
N ALA A 553 -3.23 -13.16 -23.95
CA ALA A 553 -2.20 -13.03 -24.97
C ALA A 553 -0.90 -12.37 -24.46
N ASN A 554 -0.61 -12.51 -23.16
CA ASN A 554 0.47 -11.80 -22.49
C ASN A 554 1.85 -12.31 -22.92
N GLY A 555 2.77 -11.38 -23.20
CA GLY A 555 4.17 -11.67 -23.53
C GLY A 555 4.33 -12.56 -24.76
N ARG A 556 4.83 -13.78 -24.57
CA ARG A 556 5.15 -14.71 -25.68
C ARG A 556 4.03 -15.73 -25.97
N ALA A 557 2.95 -15.77 -25.17
CA ALA A 557 1.85 -16.72 -25.35
C ALA A 557 1.26 -16.66 -26.79
N LEU A 558 0.99 -15.45 -27.29
CA LEU A 558 0.51 -15.21 -28.66
C LEU A 558 1.43 -15.76 -29.75
N GLN A 559 2.75 -15.68 -29.55
CA GLN A 559 3.75 -16.18 -30.51
C GLN A 559 3.73 -17.71 -30.56
N VAL A 560 3.63 -18.36 -29.40
CA VAL A 560 3.59 -19.82 -29.28
C VAL A 560 2.31 -20.39 -29.89
N ILE A 561 1.14 -19.80 -29.62
CA ILE A 561 -0.13 -20.25 -30.22
C ILE A 561 -0.10 -20.09 -31.74
N LYS A 562 0.35 -18.95 -32.27
CA LYS A 562 0.48 -18.74 -33.73
C LYS A 562 1.49 -19.67 -34.39
N ALA A 563 2.59 -20.02 -33.72
CA ALA A 563 3.55 -20.98 -34.23
C ALA A 563 2.96 -22.40 -34.30
N ALA A 564 2.26 -22.83 -33.24
CA ALA A 564 1.57 -24.12 -33.21
C ALA A 564 0.43 -24.20 -34.26
N GLU A 565 -0.31 -23.11 -34.49
CA GLU A 565 -1.27 -23.01 -35.58
C GLU A 565 -0.59 -23.12 -36.96
N ALA A 566 0.51 -22.40 -37.18
CA ALA A 566 1.26 -22.43 -38.44
C ALA A 566 1.92 -23.80 -38.74
N HIS A 567 2.32 -24.55 -37.71
CA HIS A 567 2.80 -25.93 -37.86
C HIS A 567 1.66 -26.95 -38.08
N GLY A 568 0.40 -26.54 -37.86
CA GLY A 568 -0.76 -27.42 -37.93
C GLY A 568 -0.93 -28.30 -36.68
N ASP A 569 -0.31 -27.96 -35.56
CA ASP A 569 -0.53 -28.61 -34.25
C ASP A 569 -1.92 -28.27 -33.70
N ILE A 570 -2.44 -27.08 -34.03
CA ILE A 570 -3.79 -26.63 -33.65
C ILE A 570 -4.74 -26.78 -34.84
N LYS A 571 -5.68 -27.74 -34.77
CA LYS A 571 -6.75 -27.97 -35.77
C LYS A 571 -8.15 -27.77 -35.17
N LYS A 572 -8.27 -27.86 -33.86
CA LYS A 572 -9.48 -27.74 -33.04
C LYS A 572 -9.20 -26.90 -31.80
N TRP A 573 -10.27 -26.46 -31.15
CA TRP A 573 -10.17 -25.70 -29.89
C TRP A 573 -9.46 -26.50 -28.79
N ILE A 574 -9.69 -27.81 -28.75
CA ILE A 574 -9.09 -28.70 -27.75
C ILE A 574 -7.57 -28.81 -27.93
N ASP A 575 -7.08 -28.75 -29.17
CA ASP A 575 -5.65 -28.73 -29.46
C ASP A 575 -5.02 -27.43 -28.93
N CYS A 576 -5.70 -26.28 -29.16
CA CYS A 576 -5.31 -24.98 -28.62
C CYS A 576 -5.28 -24.98 -27.08
N PHE A 577 -6.29 -25.59 -26.44
CA PHE A 577 -6.36 -25.79 -24.98
C PHE A 577 -5.18 -26.63 -24.47
N PHE A 578 -4.86 -27.75 -25.13
CA PHE A 578 -3.72 -28.59 -24.74
C PHE A 578 -2.38 -27.90 -24.94
N VAL A 579 -2.17 -27.15 -26.03
CA VAL A 579 -0.97 -26.34 -26.23
C VAL A 579 -0.85 -25.30 -25.11
N ALA A 580 -1.92 -24.57 -24.81
CA ALA A 580 -1.92 -23.56 -23.76
C ALA A 580 -1.61 -24.17 -22.37
N LEU A 581 -2.20 -25.32 -22.03
CA LEU A 581 -1.88 -26.07 -20.81
C LEU A 581 -0.46 -26.66 -20.80
N GLN A 582 0.09 -27.08 -21.95
CA GLN A 582 1.45 -27.63 -22.05
C GLN A 582 2.49 -26.55 -21.74
N TYR A 583 2.27 -25.33 -22.23
CA TYR A 583 3.10 -24.16 -21.97
C TYR A 583 2.71 -23.39 -20.70
N GLY A 584 1.81 -23.91 -19.85
CA GLY A 584 1.42 -23.26 -18.60
C GLY A 584 0.90 -21.83 -18.77
N MET A 585 0.22 -21.55 -19.88
CA MET A 585 -0.42 -20.25 -20.14
C MET A 585 -1.63 -20.06 -19.22
N THR A 586 -2.07 -18.80 -19.02
CA THR A 586 -3.37 -18.53 -18.37
C THR A 586 -4.50 -18.71 -19.38
N VAL A 587 -5.41 -19.62 -19.06
CA VAL A 587 -6.52 -20.08 -19.90
C VAL A 587 -7.84 -19.88 -19.16
N PHE A 588 -8.92 -19.63 -19.91
CA PHE A 588 -10.28 -19.56 -19.40
C PHE A 588 -11.22 -20.24 -20.41
N THR A 589 -12.08 -21.12 -19.95
CA THR A 589 -13.11 -21.84 -20.71
C THR A 589 -14.49 -21.35 -20.28
N GLY A 590 -14.83 -20.15 -20.74
CA GLY A 590 -16.00 -19.43 -20.26
C GLY A 590 -17.32 -20.10 -20.62
N VAL A 591 -18.19 -20.26 -19.62
CA VAL A 591 -19.57 -20.72 -19.79
C VAL A 591 -20.56 -19.70 -19.24
N GLU A 592 -21.67 -19.48 -19.94
CA GLU A 592 -22.79 -18.68 -19.44
C GLU A 592 -23.51 -19.49 -18.34
N VAL A 593 -23.62 -18.93 -17.14
CA VAL A 593 -24.31 -19.55 -15.98
C VAL A 593 -25.29 -18.53 -15.41
N LEU A 594 -26.50 -18.97 -15.07
CA LEU A 594 -27.49 -18.13 -14.37
C LEU A 594 -27.16 -18.07 -12.87
N ALA A 595 -26.02 -17.46 -12.54
CA ALA A 595 -25.56 -17.32 -11.18
C ALA A 595 -26.42 -16.29 -10.40
N THR A 596 -26.79 -16.64 -9.17
CA THR A 596 -27.52 -15.77 -8.23
C THR A 596 -26.59 -15.40 -7.06
N ASP A 597 -26.87 -14.31 -6.34
CA ASP A 597 -26.08 -13.96 -5.15
C ASP A 597 -25.98 -15.10 -4.13
N VAL A 598 -27.04 -15.91 -4.01
CA VAL A 598 -27.09 -17.07 -3.12
C VAL A 598 -26.17 -18.19 -3.61
N SER A 599 -26.11 -18.44 -4.91
CA SER A 599 -25.23 -19.45 -5.50
C SER A 599 -23.77 -19.00 -5.48
N ILE A 600 -23.49 -17.71 -5.74
CA ILE A 600 -22.17 -17.11 -5.62
C ILE A 600 -21.64 -17.15 -4.17
N ARG A 601 -22.49 -16.89 -3.15
CA ARG A 601 -22.09 -17.06 -1.74
C ARG A 601 -21.73 -18.51 -1.41
N ARG A 602 -22.51 -19.48 -1.89
CA ARG A 602 -22.16 -20.91 -1.75
C ARG A 602 -20.85 -21.26 -2.46
N ALA A 603 -20.55 -20.63 -3.60
CA ALA A 603 -19.26 -20.76 -4.27
C ALA A 603 -18.10 -20.17 -3.45
N PHE A 604 -18.31 -19.11 -2.67
CA PHE A 604 -17.29 -18.66 -1.70
C PHE A 604 -17.12 -19.67 -0.56
N ASP A 605 -18.21 -20.14 0.05
CA ASP A 605 -18.17 -21.10 1.17
C ASP A 605 -17.45 -22.41 0.78
N SER A 606 -17.65 -22.89 -0.45
CA SER A 606 -17.02 -24.12 -0.96
C SER A 606 -15.55 -23.96 -1.36
N HIS A 607 -14.99 -22.74 -1.26
CA HIS A 607 -13.59 -22.39 -1.46
C HIS A 607 -12.91 -21.90 -0.15
N ASP A 608 -13.52 -22.14 1.01
CA ASP A 608 -12.90 -21.86 2.31
C ASP A 608 -11.64 -22.72 2.55
N VAL A 609 -10.66 -22.12 3.24
CA VAL A 609 -9.32 -22.66 3.43
C VAL A 609 -9.01 -22.73 4.91
N VAL A 610 -9.20 -23.92 5.47
CA VAL A 610 -8.90 -24.24 6.87
C VAL A 610 -7.47 -23.80 7.21
N LEU A 611 -7.31 -23.01 8.28
CA LEU A 611 -6.04 -22.41 8.71
C LEU A 611 -4.86 -23.41 8.79
N ALA A 612 -5.13 -24.68 9.11
CA ALA A 612 -4.14 -25.76 9.16
C ALA A 612 -3.47 -26.09 7.81
N THR A 613 -3.95 -25.54 6.70
CA THR A 613 -3.30 -25.64 5.37
C THR A 613 -2.24 -24.55 5.12
N ARG A 614 -2.20 -23.50 5.95
CA ARG A 614 -1.21 -22.43 5.87
C ARG A 614 0.13 -22.90 6.43
N VAL A 615 1.22 -22.39 5.88
CA VAL A 615 2.57 -22.83 6.29
C VAL A 615 3.06 -22.04 7.49
N ASP A 616 3.56 -22.76 8.48
CA ASP A 616 4.24 -22.20 9.63
C ASP A 616 5.74 -21.97 9.34
N PRO A 617 6.24 -20.73 9.37
CA PRO A 617 7.65 -20.42 9.16
C PRO A 617 8.54 -20.83 10.32
N ASP A 618 7.98 -21.09 11.50
CA ASP A 618 8.70 -21.53 12.69
C ASP A 618 8.97 -23.05 12.64
N HIS A 619 8.24 -23.80 11.80
CA HIS A 619 8.50 -25.23 11.60
C HIS A 619 9.90 -25.47 11.00
N LEU A 620 10.57 -26.52 11.49
CA LEU A 620 11.82 -27.02 10.91
C LEU A 620 11.65 -27.31 9.41
N PRO A 621 12.69 -27.16 8.56
CA PRO A 621 12.55 -27.25 7.10
C PRO A 621 11.79 -28.48 6.57
N PRO A 622 12.02 -29.73 7.06
CA PRO A 622 11.26 -30.89 6.60
C PRO A 622 9.78 -30.84 7.00
N ALA A 623 9.49 -30.41 8.22
CA ALA A 623 8.12 -30.30 8.73
C ALA A 623 7.35 -29.20 7.97
N ARG A 624 7.99 -28.06 7.73
CA ARG A 624 7.49 -26.95 6.92
C ARG A 624 7.16 -27.38 5.49
N TRP A 625 8.08 -28.07 4.82
CA TRP A 625 7.85 -28.63 3.48
C TRP A 625 6.70 -29.63 3.48
N ALA A 626 6.61 -30.51 4.50
CA ALA A 626 5.52 -31.47 4.63
C ALA A 626 4.16 -30.77 4.83
N THR A 627 4.05 -29.81 5.76
CA THR A 627 2.83 -29.02 6.00
C THR A 627 2.38 -28.29 4.74
N TRP A 628 3.29 -27.59 4.05
CA TRP A 628 3.00 -26.94 2.78
C TRP A 628 2.49 -27.93 1.73
N LYS A 629 3.24 -29.02 1.52
CA LYS A 629 2.92 -30.02 0.50
C LYS A 629 1.56 -30.66 0.75
N GLU A 630 1.21 -30.92 2.01
CA GLU A 630 -0.12 -31.43 2.38
C GLU A 630 -1.22 -30.39 2.15
N GLY A 631 -1.04 -29.16 2.62
CA GLY A 631 -2.01 -28.07 2.47
C GLY A 631 -2.32 -27.75 1.00
N ALA A 632 -1.28 -27.52 0.20
CA ALA A 632 -1.39 -27.30 -1.24
C ALA A 632 -2.01 -28.52 -1.94
N LYS A 633 -1.58 -29.76 -1.62
CA LYS A 633 -2.14 -30.96 -2.21
C LYS A 633 -3.62 -31.14 -1.88
N ARG A 634 -4.08 -30.79 -0.67
CA ARG A 634 -5.49 -30.86 -0.27
C ARG A 634 -6.37 -29.99 -1.17
N ILE A 635 -5.90 -28.80 -1.52
CA ILE A 635 -6.59 -27.89 -2.43
C ILE A 635 -6.62 -28.48 -3.84
N VAL A 636 -5.45 -28.81 -4.42
CA VAL A 636 -5.37 -29.33 -5.80
C VAL A 636 -5.86 -30.78 -5.96
N SER A 637 -6.25 -31.47 -4.88
CA SER A 637 -6.92 -32.78 -4.95
C SER A 637 -8.43 -32.65 -5.23
N ARG A 638 -9.05 -31.49 -4.96
CA ARG A 638 -10.43 -31.22 -5.39
C ARG A 638 -10.47 -31.02 -6.92
N PRO A 639 -11.48 -31.54 -7.67
CA PRO A 639 -11.57 -31.36 -9.12
C PRO A 639 -11.44 -29.90 -9.56
N LYS A 640 -12.26 -29.00 -9.00
CA LYS A 640 -12.20 -27.56 -9.29
C LYS A 640 -10.88 -26.92 -8.91
N GLY A 641 -10.32 -27.27 -7.75
CA GLY A 641 -9.05 -26.71 -7.25
C GLY A 641 -7.86 -27.14 -8.10
N PHE A 642 -7.88 -28.37 -8.63
CA PHE A 642 -6.91 -28.80 -9.63
C PHE A 642 -7.07 -28.02 -10.93
N ARG A 643 -8.30 -27.97 -11.45
CA ARG A 643 -8.61 -27.38 -12.75
C ARG A 643 -8.32 -25.89 -12.78
N ALA A 644 -8.83 -25.13 -11.81
CA ALA A 644 -8.55 -23.71 -11.66
C ALA A 644 -7.04 -23.41 -11.50
N ALA A 645 -6.30 -24.24 -10.74
CA ALA A 645 -4.85 -24.07 -10.61
C ALA A 645 -4.10 -24.34 -11.93
N MET A 646 -4.57 -25.28 -12.75
CA MET A 646 -4.02 -25.54 -14.08
C MET A 646 -4.38 -24.41 -15.07
N LEU A 647 -5.60 -23.88 -15.02
CA LEU A 647 -6.05 -22.75 -15.84
C LEU A 647 -5.37 -21.42 -15.48
N ARG A 648 -5.03 -21.20 -14.20
CA ARG A 648 -4.32 -20.00 -13.72
C ARG A 648 -2.97 -19.78 -14.42
N GLY A 649 -2.34 -20.86 -14.90
CA GLY A 649 -1.03 -20.84 -15.56
C GLY A 649 0.13 -20.58 -14.59
N GLY A 650 1.30 -20.31 -15.17
CA GLY A 650 2.50 -19.88 -14.47
C GLY A 650 2.95 -20.82 -13.35
N ILE A 651 3.38 -20.23 -12.23
CA ILE A 651 3.88 -20.98 -11.06
C ILE A 651 2.80 -21.83 -10.38
N VAL A 652 1.54 -21.39 -10.39
CA VAL A 652 0.39 -22.09 -9.78
C VAL A 652 0.10 -23.39 -10.53
N TRP A 653 0.03 -23.33 -11.86
CA TRP A 653 -0.06 -24.50 -12.75
C TRP A 653 1.08 -25.48 -12.49
N ARG A 654 2.32 -24.98 -12.37
CA ARG A 654 3.49 -25.85 -12.19
C ARG A 654 3.44 -26.61 -10.88
N ILE A 655 3.02 -25.94 -9.80
CA ILE A 655 2.84 -26.55 -8.47
C ILE A 655 1.71 -27.59 -8.51
N ALA A 656 0.56 -27.27 -9.11
CA ALA A 656 -0.54 -28.22 -9.25
C ALA A 656 -0.12 -29.50 -9.98
N ARG A 657 0.60 -29.34 -11.11
CA ARG A 657 1.18 -30.45 -11.86
C ARG A 657 2.23 -31.23 -11.07
N TYR A 658 3.10 -30.54 -10.31
CA TYR A 658 4.08 -31.19 -9.44
C TYR A 658 3.42 -32.07 -8.36
N LEU A 659 2.30 -31.62 -7.79
CA LEU A 659 1.61 -32.33 -6.71
C LEU A 659 0.73 -33.48 -7.20
N ASN A 660 0.25 -33.42 -8.46
CA ASN A 660 -0.68 -34.38 -9.07
C ASN A 660 -0.28 -34.74 -10.52
N ASN A 661 0.97 -35.18 -10.76
CA ASN A 661 1.53 -35.35 -12.12
C ASN A 661 0.71 -36.26 -13.06
N ASN A 662 -0.05 -37.21 -12.52
CA ASN A 662 -0.81 -38.21 -13.29
C ASN A 662 -2.29 -37.86 -13.48
N ARG A 663 -2.75 -36.66 -13.06
CA ARG A 663 -4.16 -36.28 -13.15
C ARG A 663 -4.44 -35.53 -14.44
N ALA A 664 -5.35 -36.05 -15.26
CA ALA A 664 -5.88 -35.33 -16.42
C ALA A 664 -6.66 -34.08 -16.01
N VAL A 665 -6.57 -33.02 -16.81
CA VAL A 665 -7.39 -31.80 -16.66
C VAL A 665 -8.64 -31.97 -17.51
N GLU A 666 -9.81 -31.75 -16.90
CA GLU A 666 -11.08 -31.73 -17.62
C GLU A 666 -11.14 -30.48 -18.52
N SER A 667 -11.46 -30.65 -19.80
CA SER A 667 -11.55 -29.54 -20.76
C SER A 667 -12.75 -28.64 -20.50
N HIS A 668 -13.84 -29.21 -20.02
CA HIS A 668 -15.04 -28.49 -19.59
C HIS A 668 -14.95 -28.09 -18.12
N PRO A 669 -15.61 -26.99 -17.72
CA PRO A 669 -15.71 -26.62 -16.31
C PRO A 669 -16.38 -27.67 -15.44
N THR A 670 -16.08 -27.64 -14.14
CA THR A 670 -16.65 -28.62 -13.21
C THR A 670 -18.17 -28.44 -13.03
N ALA A 671 -18.86 -29.54 -12.70
CA ALA A 671 -20.31 -29.51 -12.44
C ALA A 671 -20.72 -28.48 -11.36
N GLU A 672 -19.85 -28.22 -10.38
CA GLU A 672 -20.08 -27.22 -9.34
C GLU A 672 -20.13 -25.80 -9.92
N LEU A 673 -19.35 -25.49 -10.95
CA LEU A 673 -19.43 -24.19 -11.62
C LEU A 673 -20.78 -24.01 -12.34
N TYR A 674 -21.26 -25.04 -13.04
CA TYR A 674 -22.55 -25.00 -13.72
C TYR A 674 -23.73 -24.82 -12.73
N GLU A 675 -23.59 -25.27 -11.49
CA GLU A 675 -24.58 -25.08 -10.43
C GLU A 675 -24.46 -23.70 -9.74
N LEU A 676 -23.24 -23.27 -9.40
CA LEU A 676 -23.01 -22.15 -8.49
C LEU A 676 -22.60 -20.84 -9.18
N GLY A 677 -21.95 -20.94 -10.34
CA GLY A 677 -21.20 -19.85 -10.97
C GLY A 677 -19.84 -19.61 -10.30
N SER A 678 -19.19 -18.51 -10.68
CA SER A 678 -17.91 -18.05 -10.12
C SER A 678 -17.97 -16.56 -9.78
N PRO A 679 -17.43 -16.11 -8.63
CA PRO A 679 -17.39 -14.70 -8.24
C PRO A 679 -16.35 -13.88 -9.02
N ALA A 680 -15.58 -14.49 -9.92
CA ALA A 680 -14.65 -13.81 -10.82
C ALA A 680 -15.00 -14.06 -12.30
N PRO A 681 -16.18 -13.59 -12.78
CA PRO A 681 -16.57 -13.75 -14.17
C PRO A 681 -15.82 -12.80 -15.12
N LEU A 682 -15.89 -13.12 -16.42
CA LEU A 682 -15.43 -12.26 -17.52
C LEU A 682 -16.62 -11.66 -18.27
N ALA A 683 -16.53 -10.39 -18.67
CA ALA A 683 -17.48 -9.78 -19.61
C ALA A 683 -16.89 -9.77 -21.03
N ILE A 684 -17.69 -10.26 -21.99
CA ILE A 684 -17.33 -10.31 -23.41
C ILE A 684 -18.63 -10.17 -24.20
N ASP A 685 -18.70 -9.20 -25.12
CA ASP A 685 -19.87 -8.97 -25.98
C ASP A 685 -21.20 -8.84 -25.17
N ASP A 686 -21.18 -8.02 -24.11
CA ASP A 686 -22.27 -7.81 -23.12
C ASP A 686 -22.72 -9.07 -22.35
N LYS A 687 -22.00 -10.19 -22.46
CA LYS A 687 -22.29 -11.45 -21.79
C LYS A 687 -21.30 -11.77 -20.68
N VAL A 688 -21.82 -12.41 -19.63
CA VAL A 688 -21.07 -12.80 -18.43
C VAL A 688 -20.73 -14.30 -18.51
N TYR A 689 -19.44 -14.60 -18.51
CA TYR A 689 -18.91 -15.96 -18.54
C TYR A 689 -18.25 -16.30 -17.21
N HIS A 690 -18.48 -17.51 -16.72
CA HIS A 690 -17.85 -18.06 -15.52
C HIS A 690 -16.88 -19.19 -15.90
N ASP A 691 -15.87 -19.43 -15.06
CA ASP A 691 -14.98 -20.60 -15.13
C ASP A 691 -14.52 -20.99 -13.71
N ASP A 692 -13.95 -22.20 -13.57
CA ASP A 692 -13.36 -22.66 -12.30
C ASP A 692 -12.27 -21.70 -11.84
N TRP A 693 -12.37 -21.25 -10.59
CA TRP A 693 -11.53 -20.21 -10.00
C TRP A 693 -10.81 -20.72 -8.74
N LEU A 694 -9.78 -20.00 -8.31
CA LEU A 694 -9.18 -20.17 -6.98
C LEU A 694 -9.55 -18.97 -6.11
N SER A 695 -9.89 -19.22 -4.85
CA SER A 695 -9.95 -18.13 -3.88
C SER A 695 -8.56 -17.57 -3.60
N ILE A 696 -8.50 -16.32 -3.14
CA ILE A 696 -7.22 -15.68 -2.77
C ILE A 696 -6.50 -16.53 -1.71
N GLU A 697 -7.24 -17.15 -0.80
CA GLU A 697 -6.70 -18.02 0.24
C GLU A 697 -6.23 -19.37 -0.30
N GLU A 698 -6.89 -19.92 -1.33
CA GLU A 698 -6.44 -21.14 -2.00
C GLU A 698 -5.14 -20.90 -2.78
N GLU A 699 -5.06 -19.80 -3.54
CA GLU A 699 -3.83 -19.42 -4.25
C GLU A 699 -2.69 -19.15 -3.25
N ARG A 700 -2.96 -18.41 -2.16
CA ARG A 700 -2.02 -18.19 -1.04
C ARG A 700 -1.49 -19.50 -0.44
N ALA A 701 -2.37 -20.46 -0.17
CA ALA A 701 -1.98 -21.74 0.40
C ALA A 701 -1.17 -22.60 -0.59
N ILE A 702 -1.53 -22.63 -1.88
CA ILE A 702 -0.73 -23.28 -2.94
C ILE A 702 0.69 -22.66 -3.00
N LEU A 703 0.79 -21.33 -2.95
CA LEU A 703 2.07 -20.60 -2.98
C LEU A 703 2.83 -20.58 -1.64
N GLY A 704 2.30 -21.25 -0.61
CA GLY A 704 2.95 -21.37 0.70
C GLY A 704 3.13 -20.01 1.40
N TRP A 705 2.11 -19.17 1.34
CA TRP A 705 2.01 -17.95 2.13
C TRP A 705 1.94 -18.28 3.64
N SER A 706 2.56 -17.42 4.45
CA SER A 706 2.37 -17.42 5.90
C SER A 706 1.77 -16.11 6.40
N GLY A 707 0.66 -16.23 7.12
CA GLY A 707 0.05 -15.12 7.87
C GLY A 707 0.65 -14.89 9.27
N LYS A 708 1.66 -15.66 9.72
CA LYS A 708 2.24 -15.48 11.07
C LYS A 708 3.05 -14.20 11.21
N THR A 709 3.82 -13.83 10.18
CA THR A 709 4.73 -12.67 10.20
C THR A 709 4.06 -11.40 9.73
N GLN A 710 2.74 -11.27 9.93
CA GLN A 710 2.04 -10.00 9.69
C GLN A 710 2.78 -8.88 10.43
N PRO A 711 3.19 -7.83 9.71
CA PRO A 711 2.58 -7.30 8.47
C PRO A 711 3.24 -7.81 7.19
N ILE A 712 4.41 -8.41 7.30
CA ILE A 712 5.24 -8.81 6.17
C ILE A 712 4.73 -10.15 5.66
N ASN A 713 3.97 -10.09 4.57
CA ASN A 713 3.54 -11.27 3.82
C ASN A 713 4.77 -12.00 3.24
N ILE A 714 5.12 -13.14 3.83
CA ILE A 714 6.21 -14.01 3.37
C ILE A 714 5.67 -15.26 2.68
N TRP A 715 6.41 -15.74 1.67
CA TRP A 715 5.95 -16.78 0.75
C TRP A 715 7.05 -17.79 0.44
N MET A 716 6.73 -19.09 0.38
CA MET A 716 7.65 -20.15 -0.04
C MET A 716 7.94 -20.13 -1.54
N TRP A 717 6.96 -19.66 -2.32
CA TRP A 717 6.98 -19.48 -3.76
C TRP A 717 6.72 -18.00 -4.10
N PRO A 718 7.16 -17.49 -5.25
CA PRO A 718 6.85 -16.13 -5.65
C PRO A 718 5.32 -15.95 -5.78
N PRO A 719 4.75 -14.84 -5.27
CA PRO A 719 3.35 -14.47 -5.53
C PRO A 719 3.07 -14.50 -7.03
N ALA A 720 1.90 -14.98 -7.46
CA ALA A 720 1.64 -15.17 -8.89
C ALA A 720 1.73 -13.85 -9.68
N ASN A 721 1.24 -12.75 -9.12
CA ASN A 721 1.39 -11.40 -9.70
C ASN A 721 2.85 -10.91 -9.80
N VAL A 722 3.76 -11.43 -8.96
CA VAL A 722 5.21 -11.17 -9.07
C VAL A 722 5.81 -12.08 -10.14
N TRP A 723 5.45 -13.37 -10.16
CA TRP A 723 5.91 -14.33 -11.17
C TRP A 723 5.52 -13.95 -12.61
N ASP A 724 4.29 -13.47 -12.79
CA ASP A 724 3.73 -13.15 -14.11
C ASP A 724 4.49 -11.99 -14.79
N LYS A 725 5.10 -11.08 -14.01
CA LYS A 725 6.01 -10.01 -14.53
C LYS A 725 7.29 -10.55 -15.18
N TYR A 726 7.77 -11.72 -14.76
CA TYR A 726 9.05 -12.29 -15.19
C TYR A 726 8.91 -13.44 -16.18
N SER A 727 7.79 -14.17 -16.13
CA SER A 727 7.57 -15.37 -16.96
C SER A 727 7.12 -15.10 -18.40
N ASN A 728 6.74 -13.86 -18.73
CA ASN A 728 6.23 -13.47 -20.05
C ASN A 728 5.05 -14.34 -20.55
N GLY A 729 4.22 -14.85 -19.63
CA GLY A 729 3.00 -15.61 -19.93
C GLY A 729 3.19 -17.07 -20.37
N ILE A 730 4.43 -17.61 -20.37
CA ILE A 730 4.71 -19.00 -20.76
C ILE A 730 5.69 -19.71 -19.81
N TRP A 731 5.50 -21.00 -19.61
CA TRP A 731 6.48 -21.89 -18.98
C TRP A 731 7.57 -22.28 -19.98
N THR A 732 8.83 -22.29 -19.53
CA THR A 732 10.01 -22.50 -20.39
C THR A 732 10.97 -23.49 -19.73
N LYS A 733 11.98 -23.98 -20.48
CA LYS A 733 13.06 -24.81 -19.92
C LYS A 733 13.80 -24.11 -18.78
N ALA A 734 13.95 -22.78 -18.86
CA ALA A 734 14.53 -21.96 -17.81
C ALA A 734 13.67 -21.96 -16.54
N HIS A 735 12.35 -21.75 -16.68
CA HIS A 735 11.40 -21.83 -15.57
C HIS A 735 11.40 -23.23 -14.92
N GLU A 736 11.45 -24.29 -15.73
CA GLU A 736 11.51 -25.67 -15.24
C GLU A 736 12.78 -25.97 -14.45
N ASN A 737 13.95 -25.55 -14.95
CA ASN A 737 15.22 -25.70 -14.25
C ASN A 737 15.23 -24.96 -12.91
N TRP A 738 14.77 -23.70 -12.91
CA TRP A 738 14.63 -22.90 -11.69
C TRP A 738 13.69 -23.56 -10.68
N PHE A 739 12.54 -24.06 -11.14
CA PHE A 739 11.55 -24.71 -10.28
C PHE A 739 12.11 -25.98 -9.66
N ARG A 740 12.82 -26.82 -10.43
CA ARG A 740 13.48 -28.04 -9.92
C ARG A 740 14.51 -27.73 -8.86
N VAL A 741 15.37 -26.73 -9.09
CA VAL A 741 16.36 -26.27 -8.09
C VAL A 741 15.64 -25.78 -6.83
N ARG A 742 14.60 -24.94 -6.95
CA ARG A 742 13.85 -24.44 -5.78
C ARG A 742 13.12 -25.55 -5.02
N VAL A 743 12.54 -26.54 -5.71
CA VAL A 743 11.97 -27.76 -5.08
C VAL A 743 13.04 -28.51 -4.31
N GLN A 744 14.21 -28.74 -4.92
CA GLN A 744 15.33 -29.42 -4.27
C GLN A 744 15.81 -28.66 -3.04
N ASP A 745 15.98 -27.34 -3.13
CA ASP A 745 16.41 -26.52 -1.99
C ASP A 745 15.42 -26.58 -0.83
N LEU A 746 14.12 -26.43 -1.10
CA LEU A 746 13.06 -26.51 -0.10
C LEU A 746 12.95 -27.90 0.56
N GLN A 747 13.36 -28.97 -0.12
CA GLN A 747 13.41 -30.33 0.42
C GLN A 747 14.68 -30.63 1.22
N THR A 748 15.83 -30.16 0.74
CA THR A 748 17.15 -30.67 1.14
C THR A 748 17.95 -29.74 2.04
N GLN A 749 17.73 -28.43 2.01
CA GLN A 749 18.61 -27.50 2.72
C GLN A 749 18.39 -27.51 4.24
N TYR A 750 19.20 -28.33 4.91
CA TYR A 750 19.34 -28.43 6.34
C TYR A 750 20.46 -27.50 6.84
N LEU A 751 20.10 -26.44 7.57
CA LEU A 751 20.89 -25.70 8.58
C LEU A 751 22.28 -25.08 8.24
N GLY A 752 22.93 -25.37 7.11
CA GLY A 752 24.34 -24.98 6.87
C GLY A 752 24.59 -23.75 5.99
N SER A 753 23.77 -23.52 4.95
CA SER A 753 24.00 -22.44 3.97
C SER A 753 23.28 -21.16 4.40
N GLN A 754 24.02 -20.09 4.70
CA GLN A 754 23.44 -18.79 5.05
C GLN A 754 22.75 -18.07 3.86
N ALA A 755 22.92 -18.59 2.65
CA ALA A 755 22.42 -17.95 1.42
C ALA A 755 20.94 -18.23 1.13
N PHE A 756 20.40 -19.36 1.59
CA PHE A 756 19.05 -19.78 1.20
C PHE A 756 17.95 -19.19 2.09
N LYS A 757 17.03 -18.44 1.46
CA LYS A 757 15.80 -17.93 2.08
C LYS A 757 14.60 -18.83 1.70
N PRO A 758 14.13 -19.72 2.59
CA PRO A 758 12.98 -20.59 2.32
C PRO A 758 11.65 -19.84 2.25
N PHE A 759 11.53 -18.69 2.94
CA PHE A 759 10.48 -17.72 2.73
C PHE A 759 11.09 -16.38 2.35
N MET A 760 10.40 -15.67 1.46
CA MET A 760 10.83 -14.37 0.96
C MET A 760 9.62 -13.43 0.91
N THR A 761 9.84 -12.13 1.13
CA THR A 761 8.79 -11.13 0.93
C THR A 761 8.46 -11.00 -0.56
N GLY A 762 7.35 -10.37 -0.92
CA GLY A 762 7.05 -10.05 -2.33
C GLY A 762 8.17 -9.26 -3.01
N HIS A 763 8.82 -8.35 -2.26
CA HIS A 763 9.97 -7.58 -2.75
C HIS A 763 11.26 -8.41 -2.88
N ASP A 764 11.58 -9.25 -1.88
CA ASP A 764 12.72 -10.19 -2.00
C ASP A 764 12.54 -11.10 -3.23
N TRP A 765 11.32 -11.57 -3.49
CA TRP A 765 10.99 -12.37 -4.67
C TRP A 765 11.19 -11.60 -5.98
N GLU A 766 10.77 -10.34 -6.03
CA GLU A 766 10.96 -9.48 -7.20
C GLU A 766 12.46 -9.25 -7.49
N GLN A 767 13.28 -9.04 -6.46
CA GLN A 767 14.74 -8.94 -6.61
C GLN A 767 15.39 -10.26 -7.04
N HIS A 768 14.95 -11.39 -6.47
CA HIS A 768 15.45 -12.72 -6.84
C HIS A 768 15.14 -13.07 -8.30
N LEU A 769 13.91 -12.83 -8.75
CA LEU A 769 13.50 -13.08 -10.13
C LEU A 769 14.13 -12.08 -11.12
N ARG A 770 14.38 -10.83 -10.71
CA ARG A 770 15.17 -9.84 -11.49
C ARG A 770 16.61 -10.33 -11.70
N GLY A 771 17.26 -10.85 -10.67
CA GLY A 771 18.60 -11.45 -10.78
C GLY A 771 18.63 -12.70 -11.65
N TRP A 772 17.64 -13.58 -11.46
CA TRP A 772 17.46 -14.79 -12.26
C TRP A 772 17.25 -14.48 -13.76
N LYS A 773 16.34 -13.56 -14.10
CA LYS A 773 16.05 -13.17 -15.48
C LYS A 773 17.31 -12.66 -16.20
N LYS A 774 18.10 -11.79 -15.55
CA LYS A 774 19.38 -11.30 -16.11
C LYS A 774 20.38 -12.42 -16.41
N ALA A 775 20.39 -13.49 -15.62
CA ALA A 775 21.28 -14.63 -15.82
C ALA A 775 20.81 -15.63 -16.91
N PHE A 776 19.61 -15.43 -17.47
CA PHE A 776 19.07 -16.20 -18.59
C PHE A 776 18.94 -15.39 -19.89
N GLU A 777 18.97 -14.06 -19.81
CA GLU A 777 19.01 -13.15 -20.97
C GLU A 777 20.45 -12.78 -21.40
N ALA A 778 21.45 -13.14 -20.59
CA ALA A 778 22.89 -13.03 -20.87
C ALA A 778 23.49 -14.40 -21.24
#